data_AF-A0A931Z9P4-F1
#
_entry.id   AF-A0A931Z9P4-F1
#
_cell.length_a   1.000
_cell.length_b   1.000
_cell.length_c   1.000
_cell.angle_alpha   90.00
_cell.angle_beta   90.00
_cell.angle_gamma   90.00
#
_symmetry.space_group_name_H-M   'P 1'
#
loop_
_entity.id
_entity.type
_entity.pdbx_description
1 polymer ?
#
loop_
_entity_poly.entity_id
_entity_poly.type
_entity_poly.pdbx_seq_one_letter_code
_entity_poly.pdbx_strand_id
1 'polypeptide(L)'
;MKFPALLLAACAALFFLAPASRAAELPGGRRALNLELDGRWIGNAVSFSPYRDGQRPEEVAPSDAEILADLRLVSRYWNLIRTYDSSDVTARTLRLIRENRLPLRVMIGAWVSAEPKGREQNRSELANIVRLANEFPDIVIAAAVGNEACVWWSGHRVDPALLVGWIRQVRAAIKQPVTSADDYNFWNKDESRAVAAELDFIVLHGYALWNGRPLSEGISWLEQQYDAATRFHPGIPIVIGETGWTTSRDPSRTKVGEEGYMMKAEVSVAAQEDYLRQHFRWVRARRVPTFLFEAFDENWKGGGVAVAPHASEKHWGVFDAQRRPKPSFEAIIREFYPEEAKLAGGPRPLNLDLDGRWIGNGISFSPYRNGQAPYGKEPTDDEILADLRLVARYWNFIRMYEATSVTERTVRLIHEHQLPLRAIVGAWVVTNDTPEHQQRNRDELALVTRVANAYPDVVLAVAVGNEACVSWSWHRTDPADVARWAREVRAAIKQPVTVADDYNFWNKPESQAVAAELDFIILHGYALWNSRPLSECMSWLEQQYDATVRHHPGKPVIIGETGWATSFDPTRNKPGEEGALMKAEVSVAAQEHYLREHYRWVAAKRIPTILFEAFDENWKGGGEKTPAHVVEKHWGVFDTQRRPKSSFAAIVREFYSAQP
;
A
#
# COMPACT_ATOMS: atom_id res chain seq x y z
N MET A 1 -73.72 -19.63 -54.40
CA MET A 1 -73.33 -19.73 -52.99
C MET A 1 -72.10 -20.62 -52.91
N LYS A 2 -70.96 -20.07 -52.48
CA LYS A 2 -69.69 -20.69 -52.03
C LYS A 2 -68.97 -21.73 -52.92
N PHE A 3 -67.68 -21.43 -53.12
CA PHE A 3 -66.62 -22.18 -53.80
C PHE A 3 -66.43 -23.63 -53.31
N PRO A 4 -65.93 -24.54 -54.18
CA PRO A 4 -65.45 -25.85 -53.77
C PRO A 4 -64.00 -25.78 -53.27
N ALA A 5 -63.70 -26.62 -52.29
CA ALA A 5 -62.35 -26.88 -51.82
C ALA A 5 -61.53 -27.60 -52.91
N LEU A 6 -60.32 -27.11 -53.17
CA LEU A 6 -59.28 -27.87 -53.87
C LEU A 6 -57.93 -27.63 -53.19
N LEU A 7 -57.24 -28.74 -52.97
CA LEU A 7 -55.89 -28.88 -52.44
C LEU A 7 -54.89 -27.98 -53.17
N LEU A 8 -53.91 -27.43 -52.44
CA LEU A 8 -52.58 -27.23 -53.01
C LEU A 8 -51.48 -27.60 -52.01
N ALA A 9 -50.75 -28.63 -52.46
CA ALA A 9 -49.44 -29.13 -52.09
C ALA A 9 -48.53 -28.23 -51.24
N ALA A 10 -47.95 -28.85 -50.22
CA ALA A 10 -46.82 -28.36 -49.47
C ALA A 10 -45.58 -28.20 -50.38
N CYS A 11 -45.14 -26.97 -50.59
CA CYS A 11 -43.80 -26.67 -51.08
C CYS A 11 -42.85 -26.65 -49.88
N ALA A 12 -42.04 -27.70 -49.76
CA ALA A 12 -40.87 -27.71 -48.89
C ALA A 12 -39.83 -26.72 -49.43
N ALA A 13 -39.77 -25.53 -48.82
CA ALA A 13 -38.63 -24.63 -48.97
C ALA A 13 -37.49 -25.14 -48.07
N LEU A 14 -36.62 -25.97 -48.66
CA LEU A 14 -35.28 -26.24 -48.13
C LEU A 14 -34.50 -24.93 -48.10
N PHE A 15 -34.57 -24.20 -46.99
CA PHE A 15 -33.52 -23.25 -46.65
C PHE A 15 -32.26 -24.05 -46.32
N PHE A 16 -31.34 -24.11 -47.27
CA PHE A 16 -29.96 -24.45 -46.96
C PHE A 16 -29.43 -23.40 -45.97
N LEU A 17 -29.42 -23.75 -44.68
CA LEU A 17 -28.54 -23.13 -43.71
C LEU A 17 -27.12 -23.34 -44.25
N ALA A 18 -26.52 -22.28 -44.80
CA ALA A 18 -25.09 -22.26 -44.99
C ALA A 18 -24.46 -22.60 -43.63
N PRO A 19 -23.51 -23.54 -43.57
CA PRO A 19 -22.85 -23.85 -42.30
C PRO A 19 -22.22 -22.54 -41.83
N ALA A 20 -22.51 -22.16 -40.57
CA ALA A 20 -21.78 -21.10 -39.91
C ALA A 20 -20.30 -21.38 -40.15
N SER A 21 -19.62 -20.48 -40.87
CA SER A 21 -18.21 -20.63 -41.17
C SER A 21 -17.49 -20.76 -39.83
N ARG A 22 -17.01 -21.96 -39.54
CA ARG A 22 -16.13 -22.20 -38.40
C ARG A 22 -14.94 -21.26 -38.62
N ALA A 23 -14.84 -20.21 -37.80
CA ALA A 23 -13.71 -19.30 -37.86
C ALA A 23 -12.44 -20.14 -37.89
N ALA A 24 -11.55 -19.87 -38.85
CA ALA A 24 -10.30 -20.61 -38.98
C ALA A 24 -9.60 -20.65 -37.62
N GLU A 25 -9.25 -21.85 -37.15
CA GLU A 25 -8.57 -22.00 -35.87
C GLU A 25 -7.21 -21.30 -35.93
N LEU A 26 -6.95 -20.39 -34.97
CA LEU A 26 -5.67 -19.71 -34.85
C LEU A 26 -4.53 -20.73 -34.78
N PRO A 27 -3.39 -20.50 -35.46
CA PRO A 27 -2.22 -21.35 -35.30
C PRO A 27 -1.84 -21.48 -33.81
N GLY A 28 -1.88 -22.69 -33.28
CA GLY A 28 -1.62 -22.98 -31.86
C GLY A 28 -2.80 -22.74 -30.90
N GLY A 29 -4.00 -22.44 -31.41
CA GLY A 29 -5.20 -22.16 -30.62
C GLY A 29 -5.17 -20.78 -29.93
N ARG A 30 -6.25 -20.46 -29.21
CA ARG A 30 -6.33 -19.25 -28.37
C ARG A 30 -5.64 -19.48 -27.03
N ARG A 31 -4.78 -18.55 -26.63
CA ARG A 31 -4.08 -18.53 -25.34
C ARG A 31 -5.05 -18.06 -24.25
N ALA A 32 -5.07 -18.74 -23.12
CA ALA A 32 -5.96 -18.37 -22.02
C ALA A 32 -5.48 -17.07 -21.33
N LEU A 33 -6.42 -16.18 -21.01
CA LEU A 33 -6.18 -15.05 -20.12
C LEU A 33 -6.30 -15.51 -18.67
N ASN A 34 -5.17 -15.55 -17.94
CA ASN A 34 -5.17 -15.91 -16.53
C ASN A 34 -5.57 -14.71 -15.67
N LEU A 35 -6.72 -14.81 -15.01
CA LEU A 35 -7.25 -13.79 -14.10
C LEU A 35 -7.24 -14.27 -12.64
N GLU A 36 -6.24 -15.08 -12.28
CA GLU A 36 -5.99 -15.50 -10.92
C GLU A 36 -4.61 -15.04 -10.42
N LEU A 37 -4.58 -14.53 -9.19
CA LEU A 37 -3.37 -14.21 -8.43
C LEU A 37 -3.53 -14.76 -7.02
N ASP A 38 -2.60 -15.62 -6.58
CA ASP A 38 -2.62 -16.26 -5.25
C ASP A 38 -3.97 -16.92 -4.92
N GLY A 39 -4.57 -17.60 -5.91
CA GLY A 39 -5.85 -18.29 -5.81
C GLY A 39 -7.07 -17.35 -5.75
N ARG A 40 -6.90 -16.05 -6.02
CA ARG A 40 -7.98 -15.06 -6.05
C ARG A 40 -8.26 -14.58 -7.46
N TRP A 41 -9.53 -14.44 -7.80
CA TRP A 41 -9.96 -13.85 -9.06
C TRP A 41 -9.70 -12.34 -9.07
N ILE A 42 -8.93 -11.84 -10.05
CA ILE A 42 -8.50 -10.43 -10.16
C ILE A 42 -9.18 -9.68 -11.32
N GLY A 43 -10.26 -10.22 -11.88
CA GLY A 43 -10.93 -9.64 -13.05
C GLY A 43 -11.69 -8.34 -12.81
N ASN A 44 -11.89 -7.92 -11.56
CA ASN A 44 -12.27 -6.54 -11.26
C ASN A 44 -10.98 -5.69 -11.28
N ALA A 45 -10.79 -4.92 -12.34
CA ALA A 45 -9.56 -4.23 -12.69
C ALA A 45 -9.81 -2.72 -12.92
N VAL A 46 -8.75 -1.95 -13.12
CA VAL A 46 -8.84 -0.50 -13.34
C VAL A 46 -7.89 -0.04 -14.45
N SER A 47 -8.34 0.91 -15.25
CA SER A 47 -7.47 1.64 -16.19
C SER A 47 -6.55 2.58 -15.43
N PHE A 48 -5.25 2.51 -15.71
CA PHE A 48 -4.21 3.18 -14.95
C PHE A 48 -3.34 4.07 -15.83
N SER A 49 -3.15 5.30 -15.36
CA SER A 49 -2.25 6.29 -15.92
C SER A 49 -1.66 7.13 -14.78
N PRO A 50 -0.32 7.27 -14.69
CA PRO A 50 0.32 7.92 -13.55
C PRO A 50 0.53 9.45 -13.72
N TYR A 51 0.02 10.07 -14.79
CA TYR A 51 0.26 11.50 -15.03
C TYR A 51 -0.44 12.37 -13.97
N ARG A 52 0.28 13.39 -13.50
CA ARG A 52 -0.21 14.41 -12.54
C ARG A 52 -0.47 15.76 -13.24
N ASP A 53 -0.97 16.73 -12.48
CA ASP A 53 -1.13 18.09 -12.97
C ASP A 53 0.20 18.64 -13.52
N GLY A 54 0.16 19.18 -14.74
CA GLY A 54 1.33 19.64 -15.47
C GLY A 54 2.10 18.54 -16.23
N GLN A 55 1.66 17.29 -16.14
CA GLN A 55 2.25 16.13 -16.82
C GLN A 55 1.30 15.61 -17.90
N ARG A 56 1.85 15.03 -18.98
CA ARG A 56 1.09 14.35 -20.04
C ARG A 56 1.98 13.46 -20.92
N PRO A 57 1.40 12.49 -21.65
CA PRO A 57 2.14 11.69 -22.62
C PRO A 57 2.95 12.55 -23.61
N GLU A 58 4.11 12.03 -24.01
CA GLU A 58 5.04 12.65 -24.97
C GLU A 58 5.64 14.01 -24.58
N GLU A 59 5.32 14.54 -23.39
CA GLU A 59 5.87 15.80 -22.89
C GLU A 59 6.51 15.64 -21.52
N VAL A 60 5.79 15.97 -20.45
CA VAL A 60 6.32 15.90 -19.08
C VAL A 60 5.86 14.58 -18.47
N ALA A 61 6.81 13.67 -18.26
CA ALA A 61 6.58 12.36 -17.67
C ALA A 61 6.61 12.39 -16.13
N PRO A 62 5.85 11.52 -15.45
CA PRO A 62 5.94 11.36 -14.01
C PRO A 62 7.29 10.76 -13.60
N SER A 63 7.73 11.11 -12.40
CA SER A 63 8.90 10.52 -11.74
C SER A 63 8.61 9.12 -11.19
N ASP A 64 9.65 8.34 -10.90
CA ASP A 64 9.50 7.00 -10.32
C ASP A 64 8.82 7.03 -8.94
N ALA A 65 9.08 8.06 -8.14
CA ALA A 65 8.45 8.24 -6.85
C ALA A 65 6.93 8.47 -6.99
N GLU A 66 6.51 9.23 -8.00
CA GLU A 66 5.09 9.45 -8.29
C GLU A 66 4.41 8.19 -8.81
N ILE A 67 5.04 7.49 -9.77
CA ILE A 67 4.52 6.21 -10.29
C ILE A 67 4.39 5.19 -9.16
N LEU A 68 5.41 5.05 -8.31
CA LEU A 68 5.39 4.11 -7.19
C LEU A 68 4.33 4.47 -6.14
N ALA A 69 4.14 5.75 -5.84
CA ALA A 69 3.07 6.19 -4.93
C ALA A 69 1.68 5.83 -5.48
N ASP A 70 1.45 6.08 -6.77
CA ASP A 70 0.18 5.78 -7.44
C ASP A 70 -0.05 4.26 -7.51
N LEU A 71 0.99 3.46 -7.81
CA LEU A 71 0.91 2.00 -7.81
C LEU A 71 0.61 1.42 -6.43
N ARG A 72 1.25 1.93 -5.37
CA ARG A 72 0.96 1.52 -3.98
C ARG A 72 -0.48 1.81 -3.63
N LEU A 73 -0.98 2.99 -3.99
CA LEU A 73 -2.37 3.37 -3.75
C LEU A 73 -3.36 2.45 -4.48
N VAL A 74 -3.15 2.22 -5.78
CA VAL A 74 -4.03 1.37 -6.62
C VAL A 74 -4.01 -0.10 -6.16
N SER A 75 -2.83 -0.60 -5.75
CA SER A 75 -2.67 -2.01 -5.30
C SER A 75 -3.46 -2.37 -4.03
N ARG A 76 -3.98 -1.38 -3.30
CA ARG A 76 -4.88 -1.59 -2.15
C ARG A 76 -6.27 -2.07 -2.57
N TYR A 77 -6.70 -1.75 -3.80
CA TYR A 77 -8.06 -1.99 -4.27
C TYR A 77 -8.12 -2.90 -5.51
N TRP A 78 -7.07 -2.92 -6.33
CA TRP A 78 -7.01 -3.75 -7.53
C TRP A 78 -5.69 -4.53 -7.60
N ASN A 79 -5.76 -5.72 -8.19
CA ASN A 79 -4.59 -6.55 -8.49
C ASN A 79 -4.28 -6.65 -9.99
N LEU A 80 -5.08 -5.97 -10.82
CA LEU A 80 -4.93 -5.93 -12.27
C LEU A 80 -5.16 -4.50 -12.77
N ILE A 81 -4.20 -3.99 -13.54
CA ILE A 81 -4.27 -2.67 -14.18
C ILE A 81 -4.08 -2.77 -15.69
N ARG A 82 -4.54 -1.75 -16.42
CA ARG A 82 -4.34 -1.60 -17.86
C ARG A 82 -3.57 -0.32 -18.16
N THR A 83 -2.61 -0.40 -19.08
CA THR A 83 -1.97 0.77 -19.70
C THR A 83 -2.34 0.87 -21.18
N TYR A 84 -2.13 2.05 -21.76
CA TYR A 84 -2.61 2.38 -23.12
C TYR A 84 -1.54 2.39 -24.20
N ASP A 85 -0.29 2.54 -23.79
CA ASP A 85 0.89 2.60 -24.65
C ASP A 85 1.98 1.65 -24.12
N SER A 86 3.07 1.59 -24.89
CA SER A 86 4.28 0.85 -24.55
C SER A 86 5.49 1.79 -24.37
N SER A 87 5.22 3.01 -23.90
CA SER A 87 6.23 4.05 -23.66
C SER A 87 7.20 3.71 -22.52
N ASP A 88 8.18 4.58 -22.32
CA ASP A 88 9.09 4.52 -21.17
C ASP A 88 8.34 4.59 -19.82
N VAL A 89 7.23 5.33 -19.73
CA VAL A 89 6.40 5.37 -18.50
C VAL A 89 5.82 3.99 -18.20
N THR A 90 5.34 3.28 -19.21
CA THR A 90 4.86 1.89 -19.06
C THR A 90 6.00 0.96 -18.66
N ALA A 91 7.20 1.11 -19.25
CA ALA A 91 8.38 0.34 -18.86
C ALA A 91 8.77 0.56 -17.38
N ARG A 92 8.81 1.82 -16.93
CA ARG A 92 9.10 2.18 -15.53
C ARG A 92 8.02 1.70 -14.57
N THR A 93 6.76 1.72 -14.99
CA THR A 93 5.63 1.15 -14.23
C THR A 93 5.85 -0.35 -13.97
N LEU A 94 6.17 -1.13 -15.00
CA LEU A 94 6.45 -2.57 -14.86
C LEU A 94 7.68 -2.86 -13.98
N ARG A 95 8.76 -2.08 -14.17
CA ARG A 95 9.97 -2.17 -13.35
C ARG A 95 9.67 -1.91 -11.88
N LEU A 96 8.94 -0.86 -11.55
CA LEU A 96 8.60 -0.49 -10.18
C LEU A 96 7.70 -1.52 -9.50
N ILE A 97 6.74 -2.11 -10.23
CA ILE A 97 5.94 -3.25 -9.75
C ILE A 97 6.85 -4.41 -9.34
N ARG A 98 7.83 -4.77 -10.19
CA ARG A 98 8.77 -5.87 -9.92
C ARG A 98 9.67 -5.58 -8.73
N GLU A 99 10.36 -4.43 -8.74
CA GLU A 99 11.33 -4.03 -7.70
C GLU A 99 10.68 -3.94 -6.32
N ASN A 100 9.44 -3.46 -6.25
CA ASN A 100 8.70 -3.30 -5.00
C ASN A 100 7.79 -4.50 -4.67
N ARG A 101 7.81 -5.56 -5.49
CA ARG A 101 6.99 -6.76 -5.34
C ARG A 101 5.51 -6.45 -5.12
N LEU A 102 4.98 -5.48 -5.86
CA LEU A 102 3.58 -5.09 -5.73
C LEU A 102 2.67 -6.22 -6.25
N PRO A 103 1.52 -6.48 -5.62
CA PRO A 103 0.61 -7.55 -6.01
C PRO A 103 -0.24 -7.13 -7.23
N LEU A 104 0.42 -6.73 -8.32
CA LEU A 104 -0.18 -6.23 -9.54
C LEU A 104 0.19 -7.10 -10.74
N ARG A 105 -0.77 -7.23 -11.64
CA ARG A 105 -0.62 -7.74 -13.00
C ARG A 105 -1.04 -6.65 -13.98
N VAL A 106 -0.53 -6.70 -15.20
CA VAL A 106 -0.71 -5.63 -16.19
C VAL A 106 -1.13 -6.18 -17.54
N MET A 107 -2.19 -5.61 -18.12
CA MET A 107 -2.44 -5.66 -19.56
C MET A 107 -1.86 -4.41 -20.21
N ILE A 108 -0.81 -4.58 -21.01
CA ILE A 108 -0.12 -3.45 -21.65
C ILE A 108 -0.72 -3.14 -23.03
N GLY A 109 -0.74 -1.87 -23.40
CA GLY A 109 -1.22 -1.39 -24.69
C GLY A 109 -0.10 -1.08 -25.68
N ALA A 110 -0.44 -1.04 -26.97
CA ALA A 110 0.35 -0.40 -28.01
C ALA A 110 -0.57 0.60 -28.72
N TRP A 111 -0.24 1.89 -28.64
CA TRP A 111 -1.05 2.94 -29.24
C TRP A 111 -0.74 3.07 -30.74
N VAL A 112 -1.62 2.54 -31.60
CA VAL A 112 -1.42 2.57 -33.06
C VAL A 112 -2.28 3.64 -33.73
N SER A 113 -1.76 4.25 -34.78
CA SER A 113 -2.41 5.32 -35.53
C SER A 113 -2.32 5.13 -37.05
N ALA A 114 -3.10 5.92 -37.80
CA ALA A 114 -3.22 5.79 -39.25
C ALA A 114 -1.88 5.97 -39.99
N GLU A 115 -1.60 5.07 -40.93
CA GLU A 115 -0.46 5.20 -41.84
C GLU A 115 -0.78 6.06 -43.08
N PRO A 116 0.23 6.78 -43.65
CA PRO A 116 1.66 6.70 -43.34
C PRO A 116 2.14 7.57 -42.17
N LYS A 117 1.31 8.49 -41.66
CA LYS A 117 1.71 9.46 -40.62
C LYS A 117 2.20 8.77 -39.33
N GLY A 118 1.50 7.74 -38.89
CA GLY A 118 1.80 6.99 -37.67
C GLY A 118 2.90 5.94 -37.80
N ARG A 119 3.49 5.72 -38.99
CA ARG A 119 4.30 4.52 -39.26
C ARG A 119 5.45 4.31 -38.27
N GLU A 120 6.21 5.35 -37.96
CA GLU A 120 7.37 5.23 -37.05
C GLU A 120 6.94 5.05 -35.59
N GLN A 121 5.88 5.74 -35.17
CA GLN A 121 5.27 5.56 -33.86
C GLN A 121 4.75 4.13 -33.70
N ASN A 122 3.96 3.64 -34.67
CA ASN A 122 3.46 2.27 -34.70
C ASN A 122 4.59 1.26 -34.60
N ARG A 123 5.67 1.45 -35.37
CA ARG A 123 6.85 0.57 -35.32
C ARG A 123 7.47 0.53 -33.93
N SER A 124 7.61 1.70 -33.28
CA SER A 124 8.17 1.82 -31.94
C SER A 124 7.27 1.16 -30.89
N GLU A 125 5.97 1.41 -30.95
CA GLU A 125 4.96 0.82 -30.05
C GLU A 125 4.93 -0.71 -30.16
N LEU A 126 4.92 -1.24 -31.39
CA LEU A 126 4.92 -2.69 -31.62
C LEU A 126 6.23 -3.36 -31.18
N ALA A 127 7.38 -2.69 -31.34
CA ALA A 127 8.65 -3.21 -30.85
C ALA A 127 8.71 -3.20 -29.31
N ASN A 128 8.22 -2.12 -28.69
CA ASN A 128 8.24 -1.96 -27.24
C ASN A 128 7.28 -2.91 -26.53
N ILE A 129 6.04 -3.08 -27.01
CA ILE A 129 5.09 -4.02 -26.41
C ILE A 129 5.64 -5.46 -26.41
N VAL A 130 6.31 -5.86 -27.50
CA VAL A 130 6.99 -7.16 -27.60
C VAL A 130 8.15 -7.28 -26.60
N ARG A 131 8.99 -6.25 -26.51
CA ARG A 131 10.10 -6.23 -25.54
C ARG A 131 9.58 -6.34 -24.11
N LEU A 132 8.63 -5.49 -23.73
CA LEU A 132 8.08 -5.41 -22.37
C LEU A 132 7.37 -6.71 -21.97
N ALA A 133 6.59 -7.32 -22.87
CA ALA A 133 5.97 -8.61 -22.60
C ALA A 133 7.01 -9.71 -22.31
N ASN A 134 8.12 -9.74 -23.03
CA ASN A 134 9.18 -10.73 -22.83
C ASN A 134 10.09 -10.43 -21.62
N GLU A 135 10.28 -9.16 -21.28
CA GLU A 135 11.09 -8.72 -20.14
C GLU A 135 10.34 -8.87 -18.81
N PHE A 136 9.01 -8.73 -18.83
CA PHE A 136 8.12 -8.78 -17.67
C PHE A 136 7.09 -9.92 -17.68
N PRO A 137 7.47 -11.18 -17.94
CA PRO A 137 6.50 -12.27 -18.15
C PRO A 137 5.74 -12.70 -16.88
N ASP A 138 6.25 -12.37 -15.69
CA ASP A 138 5.61 -12.57 -14.39
C ASP A 138 4.58 -11.49 -14.03
N ILE A 139 4.60 -10.34 -14.73
CA ILE A 139 3.73 -9.18 -14.46
C ILE A 139 2.74 -8.94 -15.61
N VAL A 140 3.22 -9.01 -16.86
CA VAL A 140 2.40 -8.78 -18.06
C VAL A 140 1.57 -10.01 -18.38
N ILE A 141 0.24 -9.89 -18.26
CA ILE A 141 -0.71 -10.99 -18.51
C ILE A 141 -1.34 -10.98 -19.90
N ALA A 142 -1.28 -9.85 -20.61
CA ALA A 142 -1.81 -9.70 -21.96
C ALA A 142 -1.23 -8.46 -22.66
N ALA A 143 -1.27 -8.47 -23.99
CA ALA A 143 -0.84 -7.37 -24.86
C ALA A 143 -1.98 -6.92 -25.77
N ALA A 144 -2.42 -5.67 -25.66
CA ALA A 144 -3.48 -5.08 -26.47
C ALA A 144 -2.88 -4.23 -27.60
N VAL A 145 -3.08 -4.64 -28.85
CA VAL A 145 -2.64 -3.89 -30.03
C VAL A 145 -3.79 -2.98 -30.47
N GLY A 146 -3.63 -1.67 -30.25
CA GLY A 146 -4.64 -0.66 -30.56
C GLY A 146 -5.70 -0.44 -29.48
N ASN A 147 -6.19 0.80 -29.44
CA ASN A 147 -7.22 1.29 -28.55
C ASN A 147 -8.18 2.21 -29.33
N GLU A 148 -9.42 1.79 -29.52
CA GLU A 148 -10.41 2.45 -30.39
C GLU A 148 -9.82 2.78 -31.77
N ALA A 149 -9.06 1.83 -32.32
CA ALA A 149 -8.29 2.05 -33.53
C ALA A 149 -9.15 1.84 -34.78
N CYS A 150 -10.29 1.14 -34.71
CA CYS A 150 -11.10 0.80 -35.87
C CYS A 150 -12.47 1.51 -35.90
N VAL A 151 -12.99 1.96 -34.76
CA VAL A 151 -14.27 2.65 -34.71
C VAL A 151 -14.28 3.93 -35.56
N TRP A 152 -15.42 4.18 -36.21
CA TRP A 152 -15.51 5.14 -37.31
C TRP A 152 -15.28 6.61 -36.90
N TRP A 153 -15.48 6.97 -35.64
CA TRP A 153 -15.23 8.31 -35.11
C TRP A 153 -13.80 8.53 -34.60
N SER A 154 -12.97 7.49 -34.60
CA SER A 154 -11.62 7.57 -34.05
C SER A 154 -10.76 8.57 -34.82
N GLY A 155 -10.12 9.50 -34.08
CA GLY A 155 -9.19 10.48 -34.65
C GLY A 155 -7.91 9.86 -35.21
N HIS A 156 -7.60 8.63 -34.81
CA HIS A 156 -6.43 7.85 -35.22
C HIS A 156 -6.80 6.55 -35.93
N ARG A 157 -8.00 6.50 -36.53
CA ARG A 157 -8.56 5.29 -37.16
C ARG A 157 -7.59 4.61 -38.14
N VAL A 158 -7.40 3.31 -37.97
CA VAL A 158 -6.56 2.44 -38.79
C VAL A 158 -7.42 1.49 -39.62
N ASP A 159 -6.86 1.05 -40.75
CA ASP A 159 -7.43 -0.03 -41.54
C ASP A 159 -7.38 -1.35 -40.74
N PRO A 160 -8.51 -2.07 -40.55
CA PRO A 160 -8.52 -3.37 -39.87
C PRO A 160 -7.51 -4.38 -40.42
N ALA A 161 -7.17 -4.32 -41.73
CA ALA A 161 -6.17 -5.20 -42.33
C ALA A 161 -4.74 -4.90 -41.82
N LEU A 162 -4.40 -3.62 -41.60
CA LEU A 162 -3.12 -3.24 -40.99
C LEU A 162 -3.06 -3.72 -39.54
N LEU A 163 -4.15 -3.54 -38.79
CA LEU A 163 -4.26 -3.99 -37.41
C LEU A 163 -4.07 -5.52 -37.29
N VAL A 164 -4.70 -6.30 -38.18
CA VAL A 164 -4.48 -7.77 -38.27
C VAL A 164 -3.01 -8.11 -38.50
N GLY A 165 -2.31 -7.37 -39.38
CA GLY A 165 -0.88 -7.56 -39.61
C GLY A 165 -0.05 -7.36 -38.34
N TRP A 166 -0.32 -6.29 -37.59
CA TRP A 166 0.37 -6.00 -36.33
C TRP A 166 0.04 -7.00 -35.22
N ILE A 167 -1.22 -7.44 -35.10
CA ILE A 167 -1.64 -8.49 -34.17
C ILE A 167 -0.85 -9.78 -34.43
N ARG A 168 -0.74 -10.20 -35.69
CA ARG A 168 0.03 -11.39 -36.09
C ARG A 168 1.51 -11.24 -35.75
N GLN A 169 2.09 -10.08 -36.03
CA GLN A 169 3.48 -9.76 -35.69
C GLN A 169 3.75 -9.89 -34.18
N VAL A 170 2.91 -9.26 -33.34
CA VAL A 170 3.07 -9.30 -31.88
C VAL A 170 2.83 -10.72 -31.35
N ARG A 171 1.78 -11.40 -31.81
CA ARG A 171 1.45 -12.79 -31.42
C ARG A 171 2.61 -13.75 -31.66
N ALA A 172 3.30 -13.62 -32.80
CA ALA A 172 4.43 -14.46 -33.14
C ALA A 172 5.65 -14.26 -32.22
N ALA A 173 5.76 -13.10 -31.57
CA ALA A 173 6.95 -12.69 -30.82
C ALA A 173 6.82 -12.80 -29.28
N ILE A 174 5.62 -13.09 -28.76
CA ILE A 174 5.35 -13.16 -27.31
C ILE A 174 4.58 -14.44 -26.93
N LYS A 175 4.60 -14.80 -25.64
CA LYS A 175 3.86 -15.97 -25.10
C LYS A 175 2.51 -15.61 -24.49
N GLN A 176 2.33 -14.35 -24.10
CA GLN A 176 1.10 -13.82 -23.52
C GLN A 176 -0.04 -13.81 -24.54
N PRO A 177 -1.30 -13.85 -24.10
CA PRO A 177 -2.44 -13.63 -24.99
C PRO A 177 -2.41 -12.21 -25.59
N VAL A 178 -2.76 -12.12 -26.87
CA VAL A 178 -2.85 -10.88 -27.66
C VAL A 178 -4.31 -10.54 -27.92
N THR A 179 -4.64 -9.27 -27.74
CA THR A 179 -5.98 -8.71 -27.92
C THR A 179 -5.93 -7.39 -28.69
N SER A 180 -7.09 -6.81 -28.97
CA SER A 180 -7.26 -5.43 -29.42
C SER A 180 -8.47 -4.84 -28.71
N ALA A 181 -8.41 -3.55 -28.38
CA ALA A 181 -9.43 -2.87 -27.61
C ALA A 181 -10.17 -1.85 -28.46
N ASP A 182 -11.49 -1.94 -28.52
CA ASP A 182 -12.32 -1.08 -29.36
C ASP A 182 -13.76 -0.96 -28.83
N ASP A 183 -14.51 0.01 -29.36
CA ASP A 183 -15.89 0.28 -28.96
C ASP A 183 -16.84 -0.85 -29.38
N TYR A 184 -17.93 -1.02 -28.62
CA TYR A 184 -18.98 -1.97 -28.96
C TYR A 184 -19.55 -1.78 -30.38
N ASN A 185 -19.53 -0.55 -30.92
CA ASN A 185 -19.94 -0.24 -32.29
C ASN A 185 -18.98 -0.75 -33.35
N PHE A 186 -17.72 -1.04 -33.03
CA PHE A 186 -16.85 -1.79 -33.92
C PHE A 186 -17.14 -3.29 -33.79
N TRP A 187 -17.16 -3.80 -32.56
CA TRP A 187 -17.36 -5.23 -32.28
C TRP A 187 -18.70 -5.79 -32.74
N ASN A 188 -19.70 -4.96 -33.03
CA ASN A 188 -20.99 -5.36 -33.59
C ASN A 188 -21.11 -5.25 -35.13
N LYS A 189 -20.00 -5.04 -35.84
CA LYS A 189 -19.94 -4.94 -37.31
C LYS A 189 -19.17 -6.10 -37.92
N ASP A 190 -19.52 -6.48 -39.15
CA ASP A 190 -18.89 -7.60 -39.85
C ASP A 190 -17.39 -7.41 -40.07
N GLU A 191 -16.93 -6.16 -40.26
CA GLU A 191 -15.50 -5.83 -40.36
C GLU A 191 -14.69 -6.25 -39.13
N SER A 192 -15.30 -6.29 -37.94
CA SER A 192 -14.62 -6.75 -36.72
C SER A 192 -14.34 -8.26 -36.71
N ARG A 193 -15.02 -9.07 -37.53
CA ARG A 193 -14.82 -10.53 -37.57
C ARG A 193 -13.41 -10.90 -38.01
N ALA A 194 -12.85 -10.15 -38.96
CA ALA A 194 -11.49 -10.38 -39.44
C ALA A 194 -10.45 -10.11 -38.35
N VAL A 195 -10.66 -9.07 -37.53
CA VAL A 195 -9.80 -8.76 -36.38
C VAL A 195 -9.98 -9.81 -35.28
N ALA A 196 -11.23 -10.09 -34.89
CA ALA A 196 -11.56 -11.05 -33.83
C ALA A 196 -11.03 -12.46 -34.10
N ALA A 197 -10.99 -12.88 -35.36
CA ALA A 197 -10.42 -14.17 -35.75
C ALA A 197 -8.94 -14.32 -35.34
N GLU A 198 -8.21 -13.22 -35.20
CA GLU A 198 -6.77 -13.19 -34.87
C GLU A 198 -6.48 -13.00 -33.37
N LEU A 199 -7.52 -12.78 -32.54
CA LEU A 199 -7.37 -12.48 -31.12
C LEU A 199 -7.54 -13.71 -30.22
N ASP A 200 -6.80 -13.72 -29.10
CA ASP A 200 -7.03 -14.66 -28.01
C ASP A 200 -8.32 -14.36 -27.24
N PHE A 201 -8.64 -13.07 -27.10
CA PHE A 201 -9.87 -12.56 -26.50
C PHE A 201 -10.14 -11.14 -27.02
N ILE A 202 -11.39 -10.68 -26.95
CA ILE A 202 -11.80 -9.32 -27.35
C ILE A 202 -11.80 -8.40 -26.13
N VAL A 203 -11.34 -7.16 -26.31
CA VAL A 203 -11.51 -6.09 -25.33
C VAL A 203 -12.56 -5.10 -25.86
N LEU A 204 -13.73 -5.07 -25.23
CA LEU A 204 -14.88 -4.25 -25.60
C LEU A 204 -14.99 -3.02 -24.71
N HIS A 205 -15.06 -1.83 -25.31
CA HIS A 205 -15.42 -0.61 -24.60
C HIS A 205 -16.93 -0.37 -24.68
N GLY A 206 -17.50 0.12 -23.58
CA GLY A 206 -18.92 0.42 -23.52
C GLY A 206 -19.22 1.54 -22.52
N TYR A 207 -19.44 2.75 -23.03
CA TYR A 207 -19.85 3.89 -22.20
C TYR A 207 -21.33 4.20 -22.36
N ALA A 208 -22.14 3.75 -21.40
CA ALA A 208 -23.58 4.02 -21.38
C ALA A 208 -23.87 5.53 -21.38
N LEU A 209 -23.08 6.31 -20.65
CA LEU A 209 -23.23 7.76 -20.54
C LEU A 209 -23.02 8.48 -21.88
N TRP A 210 -21.96 8.15 -22.62
CA TRP A 210 -21.72 8.66 -23.97
C TRP A 210 -22.79 8.23 -24.98
N ASN A 211 -23.51 7.16 -24.69
CA ASN A 211 -24.64 6.68 -25.49
C ASN A 211 -25.99 7.23 -25.01
N GLY A 212 -25.99 8.27 -24.17
CA GLY A 212 -27.17 8.98 -23.72
C GLY A 212 -28.11 8.16 -22.82
N ARG A 213 -27.61 7.06 -22.23
CA ARG A 213 -28.40 6.18 -21.37
C ARG A 213 -28.62 6.82 -20.00
N PRO A 214 -29.82 6.67 -19.41
CA PRO A 214 -30.05 7.10 -18.03
C PRO A 214 -29.21 6.25 -17.06
N LEU A 215 -28.87 6.83 -15.91
CA LEU A 215 -28.06 6.17 -14.88
C LEU A 215 -28.61 4.80 -14.45
N SER A 216 -29.94 4.71 -14.30
CA SER A 216 -30.63 3.47 -13.94
C SER A 216 -30.48 2.33 -14.96
N GLU A 217 -30.12 2.65 -16.21
CA GLU A 217 -29.91 1.65 -17.26
C GLU A 217 -28.43 1.35 -17.50
N GLY A 218 -27.50 2.11 -16.90
CA GLY A 218 -26.08 2.12 -17.27
C GLY A 218 -25.45 0.73 -17.35
N ILE A 219 -25.55 -0.06 -16.28
CA ILE A 219 -24.99 -1.42 -16.23
C ILE A 219 -25.80 -2.42 -17.06
N SER A 220 -27.13 -2.32 -17.06
CA SER A 220 -27.97 -3.20 -17.88
C SER A 220 -27.71 -3.02 -19.38
N TRP A 221 -27.41 -1.80 -19.82
CA TRP A 221 -27.07 -1.50 -21.19
C TRP A 221 -25.68 -2.05 -21.55
N LEU A 222 -24.69 -1.91 -20.66
CA LEU A 222 -23.35 -2.48 -20.83
C LEU A 222 -23.43 -4.00 -20.97
N GLU A 223 -24.20 -4.66 -20.09
CA GLU A 223 -24.45 -6.10 -20.13
C GLU A 223 -25.09 -6.53 -21.45
N GLN A 224 -26.06 -5.77 -21.97
CA GLN A 224 -26.64 -6.04 -23.29
C GLN A 224 -25.59 -5.96 -24.42
N GLN A 225 -24.66 -4.99 -24.37
CA GLN A 225 -23.60 -4.88 -25.38
C GLN A 225 -22.61 -6.04 -25.27
N TYR A 226 -22.24 -6.43 -24.05
CA TYR A 226 -21.41 -7.61 -23.79
C TYR A 226 -22.03 -8.88 -24.35
N ASP A 227 -23.31 -9.13 -24.04
CA ASP A 227 -24.03 -10.32 -24.50
C ASP A 227 -24.22 -10.30 -26.03
N ALA A 228 -24.44 -9.13 -26.62
CA ALA A 228 -24.54 -8.97 -28.07
C ALA A 228 -23.21 -9.28 -28.78
N ALA A 229 -22.09 -8.76 -28.28
CA ALA A 229 -20.77 -9.05 -28.81
C ALA A 229 -20.41 -10.54 -28.65
N THR A 230 -20.77 -11.16 -27.51
CA THR A 230 -20.57 -12.59 -27.26
C THR A 230 -21.32 -13.46 -28.27
N ARG A 231 -22.56 -13.10 -28.61
CA ARG A 231 -23.33 -13.78 -29.67
C ARG A 231 -22.76 -13.53 -31.05
N PHE A 232 -22.25 -12.34 -31.31
CA PHE A 232 -21.70 -11.97 -32.62
C PHE A 232 -20.34 -12.65 -32.90
N HIS A 233 -19.53 -12.85 -31.85
CA HIS A 233 -18.21 -13.49 -31.87
C HIS A 233 -18.20 -14.79 -31.04
N PRO A 234 -18.90 -15.86 -31.48
CA PRO A 234 -19.07 -17.06 -30.68
C PRO A 234 -17.74 -17.76 -30.39
N GLY A 235 -17.53 -18.14 -29.12
CA GLY A 235 -16.34 -18.88 -28.68
C GLY A 235 -15.09 -18.03 -28.44
N ILE A 236 -15.19 -16.70 -28.53
CA ILE A 236 -14.10 -15.78 -28.22
C ILE A 236 -14.40 -15.12 -26.87
N PRO A 237 -13.54 -15.27 -25.85
CA PRO A 237 -13.74 -14.58 -24.56
C PRO A 237 -13.77 -13.06 -24.75
N ILE A 238 -14.61 -12.38 -23.97
CA ILE A 238 -14.73 -10.91 -23.99
C ILE A 238 -14.41 -10.35 -22.60
N VAL A 239 -13.61 -9.29 -22.60
CA VAL A 239 -13.27 -8.45 -21.45
C VAL A 239 -13.85 -7.06 -21.71
N ILE A 240 -14.42 -6.42 -20.69
CA ILE A 240 -14.76 -5.00 -20.77
C ILE A 240 -13.48 -4.19 -20.55
N GLY A 241 -13.01 -3.53 -21.61
CA GLY A 241 -11.77 -2.76 -21.59
C GLY A 241 -11.90 -1.38 -20.97
N GLU A 242 -13.09 -0.80 -21.10
CA GLU A 242 -13.42 0.51 -20.55
C GLU A 242 -14.92 0.65 -20.34
N THR A 243 -15.27 1.17 -19.18
CA THR A 243 -16.59 1.68 -18.84
C THR A 243 -16.47 2.58 -17.62
N GLY A 244 -17.39 3.52 -17.42
CA GLY A 244 -17.30 4.45 -16.30
C GLY A 244 -18.45 5.45 -16.26
N TRP A 245 -18.38 6.35 -15.28
CA TRP A 245 -19.27 7.50 -15.15
C TRP A 245 -18.48 8.71 -14.63
N THR A 246 -18.46 9.79 -15.39
CA THR A 246 -17.75 11.01 -15.01
C THR A 246 -18.52 11.82 -13.96
N THR A 247 -17.80 12.56 -13.11
CA THR A 247 -18.41 13.43 -12.08
C THR A 247 -18.74 14.83 -12.57
N SER A 248 -18.33 15.20 -13.78
CA SER A 248 -18.55 16.54 -14.35
C SER A 248 -18.65 16.47 -15.88
N ARG A 249 -19.25 17.49 -16.51
CA ARG A 249 -19.26 17.66 -17.96
C ARG A 249 -19.41 19.12 -18.34
N ASP A 250 -19.00 19.48 -19.55
CA ASP A 250 -19.28 20.79 -20.17
C ASP A 250 -20.63 20.81 -20.92
N PRO A 251 -21.69 21.39 -20.34
CA PRO A 251 -22.99 21.44 -21.00
C PRO A 251 -23.01 22.37 -22.22
N SER A 252 -22.02 23.26 -22.38
CA SER A 252 -21.98 24.20 -23.51
C SER A 252 -21.56 23.54 -24.83
N ARG A 253 -20.91 22.36 -24.76
CA ARG A 253 -20.43 21.61 -25.92
C ARG A 253 -21.54 20.78 -26.56
N THR A 254 -22.33 21.43 -27.39
CA THR A 254 -23.63 20.92 -27.89
C THR A 254 -23.60 20.36 -29.31
N LYS A 255 -22.43 20.24 -29.95
CA LYS A 255 -22.35 19.60 -31.28
C LYS A 255 -22.42 18.07 -31.15
N VAL A 256 -22.89 17.41 -32.20
CA VAL A 256 -22.89 15.94 -32.28
C VAL A 256 -21.47 15.41 -32.02
N GLY A 257 -21.34 14.43 -31.13
CA GLY A 257 -20.04 13.90 -30.68
C GLY A 257 -19.43 14.63 -29.49
N GLU A 258 -20.03 15.73 -29.01
CA GLU A 258 -19.56 16.42 -27.82
C GLU A 258 -20.37 16.05 -26.56
N GLU A 259 -19.74 16.16 -25.40
CA GLU A 259 -20.29 15.74 -24.10
C GLU A 259 -21.65 16.39 -23.76
N GLY A 260 -21.84 17.68 -24.07
CA GLY A 260 -23.10 18.39 -23.83
C GLY A 260 -24.24 17.90 -24.73
N TYR A 261 -23.92 17.38 -25.91
CA TYR A 261 -24.89 16.76 -26.81
C TYR A 261 -25.11 15.27 -26.50
N MET A 262 -24.06 14.50 -26.21
CA MET A 262 -24.14 13.05 -26.12
C MET A 262 -24.60 12.57 -24.73
N MET A 263 -24.10 13.20 -23.65
CA MET A 263 -24.38 12.80 -22.28
C MET A 263 -25.71 13.39 -21.80
N LYS A 264 -26.77 12.56 -21.78
CA LYS A 264 -28.12 12.97 -21.40
C LYS A 264 -28.45 12.78 -19.92
N ALA A 265 -27.75 11.86 -19.26
CA ALA A 265 -27.96 11.59 -17.85
C ALA A 265 -27.27 12.60 -16.94
N GLU A 266 -27.62 12.57 -15.66
CA GLU A 266 -26.94 13.36 -14.64
C GLU A 266 -25.48 12.93 -14.49
N VAL A 267 -24.59 13.91 -14.37
CA VAL A 267 -23.20 13.72 -13.96
C VAL A 267 -22.99 14.45 -12.64
N SER A 268 -22.56 13.71 -11.63
CA SER A 268 -22.29 14.22 -10.30
C SER A 268 -21.50 13.15 -9.53
N VAL A 269 -20.92 13.53 -8.39
CA VAL A 269 -20.31 12.55 -7.48
C VAL A 269 -21.33 11.50 -7.03
N ALA A 270 -22.57 11.90 -6.77
CA ALA A 270 -23.65 10.97 -6.40
C ALA A 270 -24.02 10.02 -7.56
N ALA A 271 -24.08 10.51 -8.80
CA ALA A 271 -24.33 9.68 -9.97
C ALA A 271 -23.19 8.66 -10.21
N GLN A 272 -21.93 9.09 -10.05
CA GLN A 272 -20.80 8.18 -10.12
C GLN A 272 -20.85 7.13 -8.99
N GLU A 273 -21.21 7.50 -7.76
CA GLU A 273 -21.38 6.53 -6.66
C GLU A 273 -22.38 5.42 -7.01
N ASP A 274 -23.56 5.79 -7.49
CA ASP A 274 -24.61 4.83 -7.86
C ASP A 274 -24.13 3.91 -9.00
N TYR A 275 -23.54 4.49 -10.05
CA TYR A 275 -22.97 3.70 -11.14
C TYR A 275 -21.89 2.72 -10.65
N LEU A 276 -20.93 3.19 -9.84
CA LEU A 276 -19.87 2.35 -9.29
C LEU A 276 -20.44 1.22 -8.42
N ARG A 277 -21.47 1.50 -7.62
CA ARG A 277 -22.10 0.47 -6.78
C ARG A 277 -22.77 -0.60 -7.63
N GLN A 278 -23.49 -0.21 -8.68
CA GLN A 278 -24.08 -1.15 -9.64
C GLN A 278 -23.00 -1.95 -10.37
N HIS A 279 -21.95 -1.27 -10.85
CA HIS A 279 -20.80 -1.87 -11.52
C HIS A 279 -20.12 -2.94 -10.67
N PHE A 280 -19.69 -2.60 -9.45
CA PHE A 280 -18.95 -3.52 -8.57
C PHE A 280 -19.78 -4.75 -8.19
N ARG A 281 -21.10 -4.59 -7.97
CA ARG A 281 -22.01 -5.72 -7.74
C ARG A 281 -22.13 -6.61 -8.97
N TRP A 282 -22.30 -6.01 -10.14
CA TRP A 282 -22.42 -6.73 -11.40
C TRP A 282 -21.14 -7.52 -11.74
N VAL A 283 -19.97 -6.89 -11.67
CA VAL A 283 -18.66 -7.54 -11.91
C VAL A 283 -18.45 -8.72 -10.95
N ARG A 284 -18.75 -8.55 -9.64
CA ARG A 284 -18.63 -9.63 -8.66
C ARG A 284 -19.61 -10.79 -8.93
N ALA A 285 -20.83 -10.49 -9.35
CA ALA A 285 -21.86 -11.49 -9.60
C ALA A 285 -21.66 -12.25 -10.91
N ARG A 286 -21.41 -11.54 -12.02
CA ARG A 286 -21.24 -12.12 -13.36
C ARG A 286 -19.84 -12.66 -13.62
N ARG A 287 -18.83 -12.21 -12.85
CA ARG A 287 -17.41 -12.50 -13.10
C ARG A 287 -16.96 -12.17 -14.53
N VAL A 288 -17.55 -11.12 -15.12
CA VAL A 288 -17.05 -10.55 -16.38
C VAL A 288 -15.84 -9.69 -16.05
N PRO A 289 -14.67 -9.93 -16.66
CA PRO A 289 -13.49 -9.11 -16.39
C PRO A 289 -13.73 -7.69 -16.90
N THR A 290 -13.44 -6.68 -16.09
CA THR A 290 -13.72 -5.29 -16.41
C THR A 290 -12.63 -4.38 -15.89
N PHE A 291 -12.12 -3.54 -16.78
CA PHE A 291 -11.27 -2.40 -16.44
C PHE A 291 -12.15 -1.16 -16.31
N LEU A 292 -12.39 -0.73 -15.07
CA LEU A 292 -13.09 0.51 -14.78
C LEU A 292 -12.24 1.70 -15.26
N PHE A 293 -12.87 2.64 -15.97
CA PHE A 293 -12.27 3.89 -16.38
C PHE A 293 -12.74 5.03 -15.44
N GLU A 294 -11.90 5.56 -14.57
CA GLU A 294 -10.47 5.24 -14.38
C GLU A 294 -9.96 5.46 -12.95
N ALA A 295 -8.67 5.17 -12.71
CA ALA A 295 -8.05 5.34 -11.39
C ALA A 295 -8.06 6.80 -10.93
N PHE A 296 -7.48 7.73 -11.71
CA PHE A 296 -7.26 9.12 -11.30
C PHE A 296 -7.91 10.11 -12.26
N ASP A 297 -8.38 11.24 -11.76
CA ASP A 297 -8.70 12.37 -12.62
C ASP A 297 -7.44 12.90 -13.32
N GLU A 298 -7.53 13.07 -14.64
CA GLU A 298 -6.40 13.48 -15.48
C GLU A 298 -6.68 14.81 -16.18
N ASN A 299 -6.26 15.91 -15.55
CA ASN A 299 -6.53 17.28 -16.04
C ASN A 299 -5.92 17.63 -17.40
N TRP A 300 -4.97 16.82 -17.89
CA TRP A 300 -4.38 16.98 -19.23
C TRP A 300 -5.30 16.47 -20.36
N LYS A 301 -6.27 15.60 -20.06
CA LYS A 301 -7.18 15.03 -21.07
C LYS A 301 -8.16 16.05 -21.64
N GLY A 302 -8.71 15.73 -22.80
CA GLY A 302 -9.73 16.53 -23.47
C GLY A 302 -9.24 17.88 -24.02
N GLY A 303 -7.94 18.05 -24.26
CA GLY A 303 -7.35 19.29 -24.80
C GLY A 303 -6.57 20.15 -23.79
N GLY A 304 -6.28 19.61 -22.60
CA GLY A 304 -5.43 20.24 -21.59
C GLY A 304 -6.05 21.49 -20.94
N VAL A 305 -5.19 22.42 -20.49
CA VAL A 305 -5.59 23.66 -19.79
C VAL A 305 -6.42 24.61 -20.65
N ALA A 306 -6.39 24.46 -21.99
CA ALA A 306 -7.16 25.27 -22.91
C ALA A 306 -8.66 24.91 -22.93
N VAL A 307 -9.02 23.72 -22.41
CA VAL A 307 -10.40 23.26 -22.35
C VAL A 307 -10.96 23.49 -20.95
N ALA A 308 -12.25 23.81 -20.90
CA ALA A 308 -13.01 24.07 -19.70
C ALA A 308 -12.63 23.13 -18.53
N PRO A 309 -12.41 23.65 -17.30
CA PRO A 309 -12.06 22.83 -16.14
C PRO A 309 -13.07 21.73 -15.86
N HIS A 310 -14.33 21.92 -16.26
CA HIS A 310 -15.44 20.99 -16.06
C HIS A 310 -15.68 20.00 -17.21
N ALA A 311 -14.79 19.93 -18.21
CA ALA A 311 -14.90 18.95 -19.30
C ALA A 311 -14.74 17.50 -18.78
N SER A 312 -15.67 16.63 -19.17
CA SER A 312 -15.84 15.26 -18.64
C SER A 312 -14.59 14.40 -18.64
N GLU A 313 -13.75 14.53 -19.66
CA GLU A 313 -12.48 13.82 -19.81
C GLU A 313 -11.51 14.02 -18.62
N LYS A 314 -11.67 15.09 -17.84
CA LYS A 314 -10.85 15.36 -16.66
C LYS A 314 -11.40 14.76 -15.36
N HIS A 315 -12.58 14.12 -15.40
CA HIS A 315 -13.39 13.82 -14.20
C HIS A 315 -13.87 12.36 -14.11
N TRP A 316 -13.24 11.43 -14.84
CA TRP A 316 -13.57 9.99 -14.82
C TRP A 316 -12.99 9.24 -13.61
N GLY A 317 -11.99 9.80 -12.94
CA GLY A 317 -11.28 9.16 -11.85
C GLY A 317 -12.18 8.81 -10.68
N VAL A 318 -11.87 7.70 -10.02
CA VAL A 318 -12.41 7.36 -8.69
C VAL A 318 -11.59 8.02 -7.57
N PHE A 319 -10.35 8.40 -7.87
CA PHE A 319 -9.54 9.35 -7.12
C PHE A 319 -9.49 10.69 -7.86
N ASP A 320 -9.40 11.80 -7.12
CA ASP A 320 -9.14 13.11 -7.71
C ASP A 320 -7.69 13.24 -8.21
N ALA A 321 -7.40 14.37 -8.88
CA ALA A 321 -6.07 14.64 -9.44
C ALA A 321 -4.97 14.72 -8.36
N GLN A 322 -5.34 14.89 -7.09
CA GLN A 322 -4.45 14.91 -5.94
C GLN A 322 -4.39 13.55 -5.22
N ARG A 323 -4.88 12.48 -5.85
CA ARG A 323 -4.84 11.09 -5.37
C ARG A 323 -5.67 10.86 -4.10
N ARG A 324 -6.64 11.72 -3.82
CA ARG A 324 -7.61 11.53 -2.73
C ARG A 324 -8.83 10.77 -3.28
N PRO A 325 -9.36 9.76 -2.57
CA PRO A 325 -10.55 9.07 -3.03
C PRO A 325 -11.71 10.07 -3.11
N LYS A 326 -12.47 10.05 -4.21
CA LYS A 326 -13.70 10.84 -4.29
C LYS A 326 -14.74 10.25 -3.32
N PRO A 327 -15.69 11.05 -2.81
CA PRO A 327 -16.75 10.54 -1.93
C PRO A 327 -17.51 9.34 -2.53
N SER A 328 -17.69 9.35 -3.85
CA SER A 328 -18.23 8.22 -4.63
C SER A 328 -17.45 6.93 -4.41
N PHE A 329 -16.12 6.98 -4.46
CA PHE A 329 -15.27 5.81 -4.24
C PHE A 329 -15.11 5.46 -2.76
N GLU A 330 -15.13 6.44 -1.85
CA GLU A 330 -15.15 6.13 -0.40
C GLU A 330 -16.34 5.26 -0.01
N ALA A 331 -17.52 5.47 -0.63
CA ALA A 331 -18.67 4.61 -0.43
C ALA A 331 -18.41 3.17 -0.91
N ILE A 332 -17.70 3.02 -2.03
CA ILE A 332 -17.27 1.72 -2.56
C ILE A 332 -16.22 1.08 -1.65
N ILE A 333 -15.28 1.84 -1.11
CA ILE A 333 -14.30 1.35 -0.12
C ILE A 333 -15.03 0.77 1.09
N ARG A 334 -16.00 1.50 1.64
CA ARG A 334 -16.81 1.04 2.79
C ARG A 334 -17.58 -0.26 2.50
N GLU A 335 -18.16 -0.39 1.31
CA GLU A 335 -18.99 -1.54 0.95
C GLU A 335 -18.17 -2.76 0.48
N PHE A 336 -17.12 -2.54 -0.31
CA PHE A 336 -16.42 -3.61 -1.04
C PHE A 336 -15.01 -3.89 -0.51
N TYR A 337 -14.42 -2.98 0.29
CA TYR A 337 -13.08 -3.07 0.87
C TYR A 337 -13.09 -2.77 2.38
N PRO A 338 -13.82 -3.54 3.20
CA PRO A 338 -14.09 -3.20 4.60
C PRO A 338 -12.82 -3.11 5.47
N GLU A 339 -11.78 -3.89 5.16
CA GLU A 339 -10.50 -3.76 5.86
C GLU A 339 -9.82 -2.43 5.53
N GLU A 340 -9.85 -1.98 4.28
CA GLU A 340 -9.32 -0.66 3.90
C GLU A 340 -10.15 0.48 4.52
N ALA A 341 -11.47 0.31 4.62
CA ALA A 341 -12.36 1.26 5.26
C ALA A 341 -12.03 1.44 6.76
N LYS A 342 -11.67 0.36 7.48
CA LYS A 342 -11.21 0.43 8.87
C LYS A 342 -9.90 1.20 8.99
N LEU A 343 -8.98 1.06 8.04
CA LEU A 343 -7.72 1.81 8.00
C LEU A 343 -7.93 3.31 7.72
N ALA A 344 -8.99 3.66 6.98
CA ALA A 344 -9.38 5.04 6.69
C ALA A 344 -10.16 5.71 7.84
N GLY A 345 -10.75 4.94 8.76
CA GLY A 345 -11.71 5.39 9.77
C GLY A 345 -11.16 5.83 11.13
N GLY A 346 -9.90 6.28 11.22
CA GLY A 346 -9.27 6.74 12.46
C GLY A 346 -8.05 5.92 12.90
N PRO A 347 -7.57 6.09 14.15
CA PRO A 347 -6.40 5.39 14.66
C PRO A 347 -6.64 3.87 14.70
N ARG A 348 -5.73 3.09 14.12
CA ARG A 348 -5.74 1.62 14.21
C ARG A 348 -5.51 1.20 15.68
N PRO A 349 -6.27 0.24 16.22
CA PRO A 349 -6.10 -0.16 17.60
C PRO A 349 -4.76 -0.87 17.81
N LEU A 350 -4.02 -0.47 18.85
CA LEU A 350 -2.91 -1.25 19.38
C LEU A 350 -3.50 -2.36 20.27
N ASN A 351 -3.60 -3.58 19.73
CA ASN A 351 -4.16 -4.70 20.48
C ASN A 351 -3.15 -5.30 21.47
N LEU A 352 -3.28 -4.94 22.74
CA LEU A 352 -2.50 -5.50 23.85
C LEU A 352 -3.27 -6.57 24.62
N ASP A 353 -4.23 -7.21 23.97
CA ASP A 353 -4.88 -8.43 24.42
C ASP A 353 -4.39 -9.60 23.55
N LEU A 354 -3.72 -10.55 24.19
CA LEU A 354 -3.25 -11.78 23.59
C LEU A 354 -3.96 -12.95 24.28
N ASP A 355 -4.83 -13.64 23.55
CA ASP A 355 -5.61 -14.80 24.04
C ASP A 355 -6.43 -14.52 25.32
N GLY A 356 -7.03 -13.33 25.42
CA GLY A 356 -7.84 -12.90 26.58
C GLY A 356 -7.00 -12.41 27.76
N ARG A 357 -5.68 -12.27 27.58
CA ARG A 357 -4.75 -11.76 28.57
C ARG A 357 -4.20 -10.40 28.14
N TRP A 358 -4.28 -9.44 29.05
CA TRP A 358 -3.63 -8.15 28.86
C TRP A 358 -2.11 -8.28 28.95
N ILE A 359 -1.42 -7.87 27.90
CA ILE A 359 0.03 -7.98 27.74
C ILE A 359 0.75 -6.63 27.78
N GLY A 360 0.14 -5.58 28.35
CA GLY A 360 0.66 -4.21 28.28
C GLY A 360 1.99 -3.93 29.02
N ASN A 361 2.69 -4.94 29.51
CA ASN A 361 4.04 -4.80 30.06
C ASN A 361 5.06 -5.40 29.07
N GLY A 362 5.84 -4.53 28.42
CA GLY A 362 6.87 -4.90 27.45
C GLY A 362 8.27 -4.53 27.92
N ILE A 363 9.27 -4.88 27.10
CA ILE A 363 10.68 -4.64 27.40
C ILE A 363 11.42 -4.16 26.14
N SER A 364 12.28 -3.16 26.29
CA SER A 364 13.24 -2.77 25.27
C SER A 364 14.26 -3.88 25.06
N PHE A 365 14.48 -4.25 23.80
CA PHE A 365 15.26 -5.43 23.44
C PHE A 365 16.25 -5.17 22.31
N SER A 366 17.46 -5.62 22.56
CA SER A 366 18.60 -5.65 21.65
C SER A 366 19.42 -6.92 21.99
N PRO A 367 19.74 -7.77 20.99
CA PRO A 367 20.41 -9.04 21.26
C PRO A 367 21.94 -8.95 21.32
N TYR A 368 22.51 -7.74 21.37
CA TYR A 368 23.96 -7.55 21.28
C TYR A 368 24.67 -8.03 22.56
N ARG A 369 25.75 -8.80 22.38
CA ARG A 369 26.64 -9.28 23.44
C ARG A 369 27.94 -8.47 23.47
N ASN A 370 28.80 -8.76 24.44
CA ASN A 370 30.14 -8.16 24.46
C ASN A 370 30.88 -8.44 23.14
N GLY A 371 31.53 -7.42 22.59
CA GLY A 371 32.16 -7.44 21.26
C GLY A 371 31.19 -7.33 20.08
N GLN A 372 29.89 -7.10 20.32
CA GLN A 372 28.86 -6.90 19.30
C GLN A 372 28.22 -5.52 19.43
N ALA A 373 27.71 -4.97 18.32
CA ALA A 373 27.07 -3.66 18.28
C ALA A 373 26.23 -3.47 17.00
N PRO A 374 25.30 -2.51 16.99
CA PRO A 374 24.79 -1.92 15.76
C PRO A 374 25.93 -1.51 14.84
N TYR A 375 25.87 -1.91 13.56
CA TYR A 375 26.90 -1.62 12.54
C TYR A 375 28.30 -2.20 12.82
N GLY A 376 28.39 -3.15 13.76
CA GLY A 376 29.61 -3.89 14.08
C GLY A 376 29.44 -5.39 13.85
N LYS A 377 30.03 -6.19 14.72
CA LYS A 377 29.77 -7.64 14.75
C LYS A 377 28.33 -7.88 15.22
N GLU A 378 27.54 -8.53 14.40
CA GLU A 378 26.16 -8.90 14.73
C GLU A 378 26.08 -10.20 15.55
N PRO A 379 25.01 -10.39 16.34
CA PRO A 379 24.72 -11.67 16.98
C PRO A 379 24.30 -12.73 15.95
N THR A 380 24.59 -13.98 16.29
CA THR A 380 24.12 -15.17 15.56
C THR A 380 22.65 -15.46 15.88
N ASP A 381 22.00 -16.25 15.01
CA ASP A 381 20.60 -16.65 15.23
C ASP A 381 20.42 -17.45 16.54
N ASP A 382 21.41 -18.27 16.92
CA ASP A 382 21.41 -19.01 18.19
C ASP A 382 21.48 -18.07 19.40
N GLU A 383 22.28 -16.99 19.31
CA GLU A 383 22.36 -15.97 20.35
C GLU A 383 21.05 -15.19 20.49
N ILE A 384 20.47 -14.76 19.35
CA ILE A 384 19.17 -14.06 19.32
C ILE A 384 18.08 -14.96 19.90
N LEU A 385 18.01 -16.22 19.47
CA LEU A 385 16.99 -17.16 19.91
C LEU A 385 17.13 -17.50 21.41
N ALA A 386 18.35 -17.61 21.92
CA ALA A 386 18.59 -17.81 23.35
C ALA A 386 18.07 -16.61 24.18
N ASP A 387 18.37 -15.39 23.73
CA ASP A 387 17.94 -14.16 24.40
C ASP A 387 16.41 -14.00 24.30
N LEU A 388 15.78 -14.30 23.16
CA LEU A 388 14.33 -14.31 22.98
C LEU A 388 13.62 -15.32 23.90
N ARG A 389 14.15 -16.55 24.02
CA ARG A 389 13.60 -17.56 24.93
C ARG A 389 13.70 -17.16 26.39
N LEU A 390 14.70 -16.37 26.76
CA LEU A 390 14.83 -15.83 28.11
C LEU A 390 13.79 -14.73 28.35
N VAL A 391 13.66 -13.80 27.41
CA VAL A 391 12.70 -12.67 27.47
C VAL A 391 11.24 -13.15 27.47
N ALA A 392 10.91 -14.16 26.65
CA ALA A 392 9.57 -14.73 26.53
C ALA A 392 9.02 -15.34 27.84
N ARG A 393 9.87 -15.57 28.86
CA ARG A 393 9.44 -16.06 30.17
C ARG A 393 8.74 -14.99 31.00
N TYR A 394 9.00 -13.72 30.73
CA TYR A 394 8.57 -12.62 31.59
C TYR A 394 7.75 -11.58 30.82
N TRP A 395 8.05 -11.37 29.53
CA TRP A 395 7.33 -10.41 28.69
C TRP A 395 6.64 -11.08 27.52
N ASN A 396 5.60 -10.42 27.01
CA ASN A 396 4.80 -10.89 25.88
C ASN A 396 4.99 -10.03 24.62
N PHE A 397 5.69 -8.89 24.74
CA PHE A 397 6.16 -8.16 23.57
C PHE A 397 7.46 -7.41 23.87
N ILE A 398 8.23 -7.20 22.81
CA ILE A 398 9.50 -6.47 22.82
C ILE A 398 9.42 -5.20 21.97
N ARG A 399 10.30 -4.25 22.23
CA ARG A 399 10.54 -3.10 21.35
C ARG A 399 11.97 -3.10 20.83
N MET A 400 12.10 -2.91 19.52
CA MET A 400 13.38 -2.75 18.80
C MET A 400 13.45 -1.37 18.15
N TYR A 401 14.65 -0.89 17.86
CA TYR A 401 14.93 0.54 17.62
C TYR A 401 15.24 0.92 16.18
N GLU A 402 15.99 0.05 15.51
CA GLU A 402 16.48 0.27 14.14
C GLU A 402 16.06 -0.88 13.25
N ALA A 403 15.96 -0.62 11.96
CA ALA A 403 15.65 -1.62 10.95
C ALA A 403 16.96 -2.10 10.34
N THR A 404 17.46 -3.20 10.87
CA THR A 404 18.68 -3.86 10.37
C THR A 404 18.41 -5.34 10.08
N SER A 405 19.44 -6.05 9.59
CA SER A 405 19.37 -7.49 9.40
C SER A 405 19.02 -8.22 10.72
N VAL A 406 19.49 -7.69 11.86
CA VAL A 406 19.21 -8.25 13.19
C VAL A 406 17.72 -8.15 13.52
N THR A 407 17.06 -7.06 13.14
CA THR A 407 15.62 -6.86 13.34
C THR A 407 14.80 -7.86 12.54
N GLU A 408 15.12 -8.03 11.25
CA GLU A 408 14.45 -9.03 10.41
C GLU A 408 14.67 -10.46 10.94
N ARG A 409 15.90 -10.81 11.32
CA ARG A 409 16.23 -12.13 11.88
C ARG A 409 15.53 -12.37 13.22
N THR A 410 15.43 -11.36 14.08
CA THR A 410 14.72 -11.45 15.38
C THR A 410 13.23 -11.74 15.18
N VAL A 411 12.56 -10.95 14.32
CA VAL A 411 11.12 -11.14 14.05
C VAL A 411 10.86 -12.49 13.37
N ARG A 412 11.71 -12.87 12.41
CA ARG A 412 11.66 -14.19 11.78
C ARG A 412 11.80 -15.32 12.79
N LEU A 413 12.74 -15.25 13.72
CA LEU A 413 12.95 -16.29 14.74
C LEU A 413 11.76 -16.41 15.70
N ILE A 414 11.12 -15.29 16.07
CA ILE A 414 9.87 -15.32 16.85
C ILE A 414 8.79 -16.09 16.09
N HIS A 415 8.63 -15.81 14.79
CA HIS A 415 7.67 -16.47 13.92
C HIS A 415 8.00 -17.97 13.74
N GLU A 416 9.20 -18.32 13.28
CA GLU A 416 9.62 -19.70 12.99
C GLU A 416 9.55 -20.61 14.22
N HIS A 417 9.90 -20.09 15.40
CA HIS A 417 9.86 -20.84 16.65
C HIS A 417 8.55 -20.67 17.44
N GLN A 418 7.57 -19.93 16.91
CA GLN A 418 6.27 -19.71 17.53
C GLN A 418 6.39 -19.23 18.99
N LEU A 419 7.32 -18.31 19.24
CA LEU A 419 7.52 -17.77 20.59
C LEU A 419 6.30 -16.92 20.98
N PRO A 420 5.90 -16.90 22.27
CA PRO A 420 4.76 -16.11 22.76
C PRO A 420 5.13 -14.62 22.92
N LEU A 421 5.77 -14.07 21.89
CA LEU A 421 6.25 -12.70 21.81
C LEU A 421 5.65 -12.01 20.58
N ARG A 422 5.38 -10.72 20.76
CA ARG A 422 5.14 -9.76 19.67
C ARG A 422 6.25 -8.72 19.64
N ALA A 423 6.37 -7.96 18.56
CA ALA A 423 7.41 -6.94 18.43
C ALA A 423 6.86 -5.60 17.94
N ILE A 424 7.24 -4.51 18.61
CA ILE A 424 7.21 -3.16 18.02
C ILE A 424 8.56 -2.95 17.36
N VAL A 425 8.57 -2.78 16.03
CA VAL A 425 9.81 -2.57 15.26
C VAL A 425 10.01 -1.09 14.97
N GLY A 426 11.21 -0.58 15.21
CA GLY A 426 11.59 0.81 15.00
C GLY A 426 12.31 1.03 13.67
N ALA A 427 12.04 2.15 13.02
CA ALA A 427 12.89 2.72 11.97
C ALA A 427 13.71 3.85 12.59
N TRP A 428 15.03 3.75 12.55
CA TRP A 428 15.92 4.79 13.08
C TRP A 428 16.13 5.89 12.06
N VAL A 429 15.26 6.89 12.07
CA VAL A 429 15.33 8.04 11.15
C VAL A 429 16.32 9.09 11.64
N VAL A 430 16.99 9.75 10.71
CA VAL A 430 17.97 10.82 10.96
C VAL A 430 17.64 12.06 10.11
N THR A 431 18.38 13.15 10.35
CA THR A 431 18.24 14.42 9.64
C THR A 431 18.22 14.22 8.13
N ASN A 432 17.29 14.86 7.41
CA ASN A 432 17.08 14.59 5.99
C ASN A 432 17.90 15.50 5.05
N ASP A 433 19.08 15.92 5.50
CA ASP A 433 19.87 17.03 4.96
C ASP A 433 20.93 16.62 3.91
N THR A 434 21.30 15.33 3.84
CA THR A 434 22.28 14.81 2.88
C THR A 434 21.71 13.64 2.06
N PRO A 435 22.21 13.37 0.84
CA PRO A 435 21.81 12.19 0.06
C PRO A 435 22.03 10.87 0.80
N GLU A 436 23.10 10.77 1.58
CA GLU A 436 23.43 9.60 2.39
C GLU A 436 22.38 9.39 3.49
N HIS A 437 22.00 10.45 4.20
CA HIS A 437 20.94 10.38 5.19
C HIS A 437 19.57 10.06 4.58
N GLN A 438 19.25 10.69 3.45
CA GLN A 438 18.02 10.40 2.71
C GLN A 438 17.96 8.93 2.29
N GLN A 439 19.08 8.35 1.84
CA GLN A 439 19.15 6.93 1.49
C GLN A 439 18.99 6.05 2.72
N ARG A 440 19.67 6.36 3.82
CA ARG A 440 19.53 5.63 5.09
C ARG A 440 18.08 5.62 5.58
N ASN A 441 17.42 6.79 5.59
CA ASN A 441 16.01 6.91 5.97
C ASN A 441 15.12 6.05 5.05
N ARG A 442 15.34 6.07 3.73
CA ARG A 442 14.59 5.21 2.80
C ARG A 442 14.78 3.72 3.11
N ASP A 443 16.00 3.30 3.41
CA ASP A 443 16.31 1.89 3.70
C ASP A 443 15.66 1.42 5.00
N GLU A 444 15.71 2.24 6.06
CA GLU A 444 15.04 2.00 7.34
C GLU A 444 13.52 1.83 7.16
N LEU A 445 12.88 2.79 6.49
CA LEU A 445 11.43 2.78 6.24
C LEU A 445 10.99 1.61 5.36
N ALA A 446 11.79 1.28 4.34
CA ALA A 446 11.52 0.15 3.45
C ALA A 446 11.64 -1.19 4.19
N LEU A 447 12.63 -1.34 5.08
CA LEU A 447 12.81 -2.58 5.83
C LEU A 447 11.71 -2.77 6.88
N VAL A 448 11.35 -1.77 7.68
CA VAL A 448 10.21 -1.94 8.62
C VAL A 448 8.90 -2.27 7.91
N THR A 449 8.66 -1.64 6.75
CA THR A 449 7.47 -1.92 5.93
C THR A 449 7.48 -3.37 5.43
N ARG A 450 8.63 -3.86 4.96
CA ARG A 450 8.80 -5.25 4.52
C ARG A 450 8.60 -6.24 5.67
N VAL A 451 9.24 -6.01 6.81
CA VAL A 451 9.15 -6.89 8.00
C VAL A 451 7.72 -6.94 8.52
N ALA A 452 7.04 -5.79 8.61
CA ALA A 452 5.63 -5.73 9.04
C ALA A 452 4.69 -6.50 8.10
N ASN A 453 4.90 -6.40 6.78
CA ASN A 453 4.08 -7.14 5.82
C ASN A 453 4.42 -8.64 5.76
N ALA A 454 5.68 -9.02 6.02
CA ALA A 454 6.12 -10.41 6.00
C ALA A 454 5.71 -11.20 7.25
N TYR A 455 5.68 -10.55 8.42
CA TYR A 455 5.41 -11.21 9.71
C TYR A 455 4.26 -10.53 10.47
N PRO A 456 3.04 -10.48 9.90
CA PRO A 456 1.92 -9.76 10.50
C PRO A 456 1.39 -10.38 11.79
N ASP A 457 1.73 -11.63 12.08
CA ASP A 457 1.44 -12.33 13.33
C ASP A 457 2.40 -11.96 14.46
N VAL A 458 3.61 -11.48 14.15
CA VAL A 458 4.61 -11.07 15.14
C VAL A 458 4.64 -9.56 15.34
N VAL A 459 4.61 -8.78 14.25
CA VAL A 459 4.75 -7.33 14.31
C VAL A 459 3.48 -6.70 14.85
N LEU A 460 3.58 -6.14 16.05
CA LEU A 460 2.49 -5.48 16.77
C LEU A 460 2.25 -4.06 16.26
N ALA A 461 3.34 -3.32 16.00
CA ALA A 461 3.32 -1.94 15.53
C ALA A 461 4.66 -1.57 14.88
N VAL A 462 4.67 -0.45 14.15
CA VAL A 462 5.90 0.16 13.62
C VAL A 462 6.10 1.55 14.21
N ALA A 463 7.26 1.81 14.80
CA ALA A 463 7.66 3.13 15.30
C ALA A 463 8.59 3.82 14.31
N VAL A 464 8.18 4.96 13.76
CA VAL A 464 8.96 5.75 12.80
C VAL A 464 9.75 6.83 13.55
N GLY A 465 10.96 6.49 13.96
CA GLY A 465 11.82 7.35 14.77
C GLY A 465 11.81 7.04 16.26
N ASN A 466 12.92 7.40 16.90
CA ASN A 466 13.19 7.25 18.32
C ASN A 466 13.93 8.49 18.83
N GLU A 467 13.24 9.36 19.58
CA GLU A 467 13.77 10.67 19.99
C GLU A 467 14.29 11.49 18.80
N ALA A 468 13.63 11.35 17.66
CA ALA A 468 14.03 12.03 16.43
C ALA A 468 13.65 13.52 16.46
N CYS A 469 12.62 13.90 17.22
CA CYS A 469 12.09 15.27 17.20
C CYS A 469 12.58 16.13 18.38
N VAL A 470 12.96 15.52 19.50
CA VAL A 470 13.37 16.25 20.70
C VAL A 470 14.59 17.14 20.45
N SER A 471 14.60 18.33 21.06
CA SER A 471 15.52 19.42 20.67
C SER A 471 17.00 19.15 20.95
N TRP A 472 17.31 18.23 21.86
CA TRP A 472 18.69 17.86 22.22
C TRP A 472 19.18 16.62 21.47
N SER A 473 18.34 16.00 20.63
CA SER A 473 18.75 14.83 19.86
C SER A 473 19.87 15.21 18.89
N TRP A 474 20.93 14.40 18.87
CA TRP A 474 22.06 14.60 17.95
C TRP A 474 21.67 14.34 16.48
N HIS A 475 20.57 13.60 16.27
CA HIS A 475 20.01 13.28 14.95
C HIS A 475 18.64 13.95 14.76
N ARG A 476 18.45 15.12 15.39
CA ARG A 476 17.17 15.84 15.39
C ARG A 476 16.67 16.08 13.97
N THR A 477 15.54 15.48 13.66
CA THR A 477 14.86 15.53 12.38
C THR A 477 13.67 16.49 12.44
N ASP A 478 13.31 17.08 11.29
CA ASP A 478 12.13 17.93 11.20
C ASP A 478 10.87 17.11 11.49
N PRO A 479 10.02 17.51 12.46
CA PRO A 479 8.75 16.83 12.74
C PRO A 479 7.87 16.65 11.50
N ALA A 480 7.93 17.54 10.51
CA ALA A 480 7.18 17.42 9.26
C ALA A 480 7.66 16.22 8.40
N ASP A 481 8.97 15.95 8.38
CA ASP A 481 9.53 14.78 7.71
C ASP A 481 9.10 13.49 8.42
N VAL A 482 9.17 13.46 9.76
CA VAL A 482 8.72 12.32 10.58
C VAL A 482 7.23 12.04 10.36
N ALA A 483 6.39 13.07 10.36
CA ALA A 483 4.96 12.96 10.06
C ALA A 483 4.70 12.39 8.66
N ARG A 484 5.42 12.88 7.65
CA ARG A 484 5.31 12.37 6.27
C ARG A 484 5.69 10.89 6.20
N TRP A 485 6.82 10.49 6.79
CA TRP A 485 7.24 9.09 6.77
C TRP A 485 6.31 8.17 7.56
N ALA A 486 5.79 8.63 8.70
CA ALA A 486 4.76 7.89 9.44
C ALA A 486 3.52 7.65 8.58
N ARG A 487 3.06 8.67 7.84
CA ARG A 487 1.95 8.54 6.87
C ARG A 487 2.26 7.54 5.75
N GLU A 488 3.47 7.59 5.18
CA GLU A 488 3.92 6.69 4.12
C GLU A 488 3.96 5.22 4.59
N VAL A 489 4.57 4.96 5.75
CA VAL A 489 4.62 3.62 6.35
C VAL A 489 3.22 3.15 6.71
N ARG A 490 2.40 4.00 7.32
CA ARG A 490 1.01 3.69 7.68
C ARG A 490 0.20 3.32 6.44
N ALA A 491 0.39 4.00 5.32
CA ALA A 491 -0.29 3.67 4.07
C ALA A 491 0.16 2.31 3.46
N ALA A 492 1.35 1.82 3.81
CA ALA A 492 1.97 0.63 3.22
C ALA A 492 1.83 -0.66 4.07
N ILE A 493 1.35 -0.57 5.31
CA ILE A 493 1.21 -1.71 6.24
C ILE A 493 -0.19 -1.73 6.87
N LYS A 494 -0.56 -2.85 7.52
CA LYS A 494 -1.85 -3.01 8.22
C LYS A 494 -1.77 -2.73 9.73
N GLN A 495 -0.58 -2.86 10.31
CA GLN A 495 -0.31 -2.63 11.72
C GLN A 495 -0.45 -1.15 12.10
N PRO A 496 -0.71 -0.84 13.37
CA PRO A 496 -0.65 0.55 13.85
C PRO A 496 0.76 1.12 13.71
N VAL A 497 0.83 2.40 13.33
CA VAL A 497 2.06 3.19 13.20
C VAL A 497 2.11 4.25 14.29
N THR A 498 3.30 4.46 14.83
CA THR A 498 3.57 5.42 15.90
C THR A 498 4.92 6.11 15.69
N VAL A 499 5.24 7.04 16.57
CA VAL A 499 6.55 7.67 16.75
C VAL A 499 6.86 7.57 18.22
N ALA A 500 8.12 7.30 18.54
CA ALA A 500 8.59 7.22 19.92
C ALA A 500 9.52 8.41 20.22
N ASP A 501 9.15 9.22 21.19
CA ASP A 501 9.88 10.46 21.48
C ASP A 501 9.70 10.88 22.94
N ASP A 502 10.53 11.84 23.37
CA ASP A 502 10.58 12.31 24.75
C ASP A 502 9.35 13.15 25.12
N TYR A 503 8.97 13.11 26.39
CA TYR A 503 7.87 13.90 26.95
C TYR A 503 7.95 15.39 26.62
N ASN A 504 9.16 15.94 26.53
CA ASN A 504 9.37 17.34 26.21
C ASN A 504 8.93 17.67 24.78
N PHE A 505 9.15 16.76 23.81
CA PHE A 505 8.62 16.93 22.47
C PHE A 505 7.09 16.79 22.47
N TRP A 506 6.56 15.73 23.08
CA TRP A 506 5.12 15.45 23.08
C TRP A 506 4.28 16.53 23.76
N ASN A 507 4.86 17.31 24.66
CA ASN A 507 4.16 18.42 25.33
C ASN A 507 4.30 19.77 24.59
N LYS A 508 4.87 19.80 23.39
CA LYS A 508 5.03 21.02 22.57
C LYS A 508 4.00 21.11 21.42
N PRO A 509 3.65 22.32 20.93
CA PRO A 509 2.67 22.50 19.86
C PRO A 509 3.00 21.73 18.57
N GLU A 510 4.27 21.69 18.17
CA GLU A 510 4.70 21.01 16.93
C GLU A 510 4.41 19.50 16.93
N SER A 511 4.29 18.88 18.10
CA SER A 511 3.97 17.45 18.19
C SER A 511 2.55 17.11 17.72
N GLN A 512 1.62 18.07 17.66
CA GLN A 512 0.25 17.84 17.20
C GLN A 512 0.20 17.42 15.72
N ALA A 513 1.07 18.02 14.88
CA ALA A 513 1.16 17.68 13.47
C ALA A 513 1.66 16.25 13.27
N VAL A 514 2.61 15.81 14.09
CA VAL A 514 3.09 14.42 14.09
C VAL A 514 1.98 13.50 14.58
N ALA A 515 1.40 13.79 15.76
CA ALA A 515 0.36 12.97 16.36
C ALA A 515 -0.85 12.75 15.43
N ALA A 516 -1.23 13.75 14.61
CA ALA A 516 -2.32 13.63 13.65
C ALA A 516 -2.16 12.44 12.69
N GLU A 517 -0.93 12.08 12.33
CA GLU A 517 -0.62 10.99 11.39
C GLU A 517 -0.53 9.60 12.06
N LEU A 518 -0.52 9.54 13.40
CA LEU A 518 -0.25 8.32 14.15
C LEU A 518 -1.51 7.59 14.60
N ASP A 519 -1.38 6.27 14.75
CA ASP A 519 -2.41 5.43 15.36
C ASP A 519 -2.35 5.48 16.91
N PHE A 520 -1.17 5.71 17.48
CA PHE A 520 -0.96 5.97 18.92
C PHE A 520 0.37 6.69 19.16
N ILE A 521 0.62 7.16 20.38
CA ILE A 521 1.85 7.83 20.79
C ILE A 521 2.68 6.91 21.69
N ILE A 522 3.99 6.87 21.43
CA ILE A 522 4.98 6.30 22.34
C ILE A 522 5.72 7.44 23.06
N LEU A 523 5.52 7.54 24.37
CA LEU A 523 6.08 8.56 25.26
C LEU A 523 7.30 8.02 26.01
N HIS A 524 8.48 8.64 25.87
CA HIS A 524 9.61 8.36 26.76
C HIS A 524 9.58 9.26 27.98
N GLY A 525 9.91 8.70 29.14
CA GLY A 525 9.94 9.42 30.40
C GLY A 525 10.95 8.84 31.37
N TYR A 526 12.14 9.44 31.44
CA TYR A 526 13.19 9.06 32.38
C TYR A 526 13.27 9.99 33.59
N ALA A 527 12.71 9.56 34.71
CA ALA A 527 12.78 10.29 35.98
C ALA A 527 14.23 10.52 36.44
N LEU A 528 15.11 9.52 36.26
CA LEU A 528 16.53 9.57 36.64
C LEU A 528 17.27 10.69 35.89
N TRP A 529 17.12 10.78 34.57
CA TRP A 529 17.70 11.85 33.74
C TRP A 529 17.13 13.24 34.05
N ASN A 530 15.93 13.31 34.61
CA ASN A 530 15.27 14.56 34.99
C ASN A 530 15.49 14.93 36.47
N SER A 531 16.52 14.37 37.10
CA SER A 531 16.93 14.65 38.49
C SER A 531 15.84 14.39 39.54
N ARG A 532 14.89 13.49 39.25
CA ARG A 532 13.83 13.15 40.22
C ARG A 532 14.35 12.16 41.27
N PRO A 533 14.02 12.35 42.56
CA PRO A 533 14.32 11.34 43.58
C PRO A 533 13.49 10.07 43.35
N LEU A 534 13.97 8.92 43.86
CA LEU A 534 13.24 7.64 43.78
C LEU A 534 11.81 7.74 44.31
N SER A 535 11.59 8.49 45.40
CA SER A 535 10.27 8.67 46.01
C SER A 535 9.25 9.38 45.11
N GLU A 536 9.70 10.12 44.08
CA GLU A 536 8.83 10.90 43.19
C GLU A 536 8.80 10.35 41.76
N CYS A 537 9.59 9.32 41.44
CA CYS A 537 9.82 8.89 40.07
C CYS A 537 8.52 8.46 39.35
N MET A 538 7.68 7.67 40.01
CA MET A 538 6.43 7.19 39.41
C MET A 538 5.37 8.29 39.32
N SER A 539 5.26 9.16 40.33
CA SER A 539 4.36 10.32 40.27
C SER A 539 4.75 11.30 39.17
N TRP A 540 6.05 11.48 38.94
CA TRP A 540 6.55 12.34 37.87
C TRP A 540 6.26 11.74 36.49
N LEU A 541 6.47 10.42 36.32
CA LEU A 541 6.15 9.72 35.07
C LEU A 541 4.65 9.79 34.76
N GLU A 542 3.80 9.57 35.75
CA GLU A 542 2.34 9.70 35.61
C GLU A 542 1.93 11.13 35.25
N GLN A 543 2.57 12.15 35.84
CA GLN A 543 2.33 13.54 35.46
C GLN A 543 2.68 13.81 33.98
N GLN A 544 3.78 13.25 33.47
CA GLN A 544 4.15 13.42 32.07
C GLN A 544 3.17 12.70 31.14
N TYR A 545 2.75 11.48 31.51
CA TYR A 545 1.71 10.74 30.81
C TYR A 545 0.41 11.55 30.70
N ASP A 546 -0.09 12.06 31.83
CA ASP A 546 -1.33 12.85 31.89
C ASP A 546 -1.22 14.18 31.14
N ALA A 547 -0.04 14.79 31.11
CA ALA A 547 0.22 15.98 30.29
C ALA A 547 0.11 15.66 28.80
N THR A 548 0.74 14.57 28.35
CA THR A 548 0.69 14.13 26.95
C THR A 548 -0.72 13.72 26.53
N VAL A 549 -1.46 12.97 27.36
CA VAL A 549 -2.87 12.61 27.08
C VAL A 549 -3.76 13.85 26.95
N ARG A 550 -3.58 14.86 27.81
CA ARG A 550 -4.33 16.12 27.72
C ARG A 550 -3.97 16.93 26.48
N HIS A 551 -2.70 16.92 26.06
CA HIS A 551 -2.24 17.66 24.88
C HIS A 551 -2.67 17.00 23.56
N HIS A 552 -2.88 15.67 23.56
CA HIS A 552 -3.29 14.87 22.41
C HIS A 552 -4.61 14.12 22.64
N PRO A 553 -5.75 14.84 22.78
CA PRO A 553 -7.02 14.22 23.13
C PRO A 553 -7.46 13.19 22.08
N GLY A 554 -7.90 12.02 22.55
CA GLY A 554 -8.36 10.93 21.69
C GLY A 554 -7.27 10.08 21.04
N LYS A 555 -5.98 10.40 21.28
CA LYS A 555 -4.86 9.57 20.84
C LYS A 555 -4.44 8.62 21.97
N PRO A 556 -4.40 7.30 21.75
CA PRO A 556 -3.84 6.39 22.75
C PRO A 556 -2.37 6.72 23.02
N VAL A 557 -1.96 6.68 24.28
CA VAL A 557 -0.58 6.94 24.71
C VAL A 557 -0.08 5.72 25.48
N ILE A 558 1.14 5.28 25.18
CA ILE A 558 1.87 4.26 25.95
C ILE A 558 3.24 4.82 26.37
N ILE A 559 3.83 4.25 27.43
CA ILE A 559 5.20 4.57 27.82
C ILE A 559 6.17 3.70 26.98
N GLY A 560 7.03 4.35 26.22
CA GLY A 560 7.99 3.74 25.31
C GLY A 560 9.32 3.37 25.92
N GLU A 561 9.74 4.19 26.88
CA GLU A 561 10.96 4.01 27.64
C GLU A 561 10.84 4.67 29.00
N THR A 562 11.22 3.91 30.01
CA THR A 562 11.47 4.38 31.36
C THR A 562 12.31 3.33 32.06
N GLY A 563 13.12 3.71 33.06
CA GLY A 563 14.02 2.78 33.71
C GLY A 563 14.85 3.43 34.80
N TRP A 564 15.72 2.62 35.40
CA TRP A 564 16.69 3.06 36.40
C TRP A 564 18.01 2.29 36.24
N ALA A 565 19.10 3.02 36.06
CA ALA A 565 20.42 2.44 35.90
C ALA A 565 21.02 1.93 37.23
N THR A 566 21.99 1.03 37.15
CA THR A 566 22.68 0.47 38.33
C THR A 566 24.08 1.03 38.57
N SER A 567 24.63 1.79 37.62
CA SER A 567 25.91 2.49 37.71
C SER A 567 25.86 3.72 36.80
N PHE A 568 26.67 4.74 37.12
CA PHE A 568 26.90 5.92 36.30
C PHE A 568 28.30 6.48 36.60
N ASP A 569 28.83 7.33 35.71
CA ASP A 569 30.11 8.02 35.92
C ASP A 569 29.90 9.43 36.50
N PRO A 570 30.10 9.64 37.82
CA PRO A 570 29.86 10.94 38.44
C PRO A 570 30.86 12.00 38.01
N THR A 571 31.96 11.62 37.36
CA THR A 571 32.98 12.58 36.88
C THR A 571 32.55 13.29 35.59
N ARG A 572 31.56 12.74 34.88
CA ARG A 572 30.95 13.35 33.68
C ARG A 572 29.93 14.40 34.08
N ASN A 573 30.43 15.56 34.48
CA ASN A 573 29.65 16.62 35.13
C ASN A 573 29.40 17.86 34.24
N LYS A 574 29.65 17.77 32.92
CA LYS A 574 29.30 18.87 32.01
C LYS A 574 27.77 18.98 31.88
N PRO A 575 27.23 20.15 31.49
CA PRO A 575 25.81 20.28 31.20
C PRO A 575 25.33 19.22 30.20
N GLY A 576 24.28 18.49 30.57
CA GLY A 576 23.74 17.38 29.77
C GLY A 576 24.35 16.00 30.05
N GLU A 577 25.36 15.89 30.90
CA GLU A 577 25.97 14.60 31.25
C GLU A 577 25.39 13.99 32.54
N GLU A 578 25.57 12.68 32.69
CA GLU A 578 25.06 11.85 33.79
C GLU A 578 25.39 12.39 35.19
N GLY A 579 26.63 12.81 35.45
CA GLY A 579 27.03 13.40 36.74
C GLY A 579 26.37 14.75 37.04
N ALA A 580 26.00 15.50 36.01
CA ALA A 580 25.27 16.76 36.16
C ALA A 580 23.77 16.54 36.40
N LEU A 581 23.17 15.51 35.78
CA LEU A 581 21.72 15.30 35.76
C LEU A 581 21.21 14.29 36.80
N MET A 582 21.97 13.25 37.13
CA MET A 582 21.55 12.21 38.07
C MET A 582 21.83 12.64 39.51
N LYS A 583 20.76 13.00 40.23
CA LYS A 583 20.83 13.44 41.64
C LYS A 583 20.30 12.41 42.64
N ALA A 584 19.56 11.43 42.15
CA ALA A 584 19.06 10.32 42.96
C ALA A 584 20.13 9.22 43.10
N GLU A 585 19.90 8.30 44.03
CA GLU A 585 20.76 7.13 44.19
C GLU A 585 20.72 6.24 42.93
N VAL A 586 21.89 5.83 42.45
CA VAL A 586 22.07 4.91 41.33
C VAL A 586 22.80 3.68 41.85
N SER A 587 22.08 2.59 42.01
CA SER A 587 22.57 1.33 42.55
C SER A 587 21.64 0.19 42.15
N VAL A 588 22.06 -1.06 42.36
CA VAL A 588 21.16 -2.21 42.18
C VAL A 588 19.97 -2.16 43.14
N ALA A 589 20.15 -1.63 44.36
CA ALA A 589 19.06 -1.44 45.31
C ALA A 589 18.07 -0.35 44.87
N ALA A 590 18.57 0.76 44.32
CA ALA A 590 17.75 1.81 43.73
C ALA A 590 16.94 1.30 42.53
N GLN A 591 17.56 0.51 41.65
CA GLN A 591 16.87 -0.14 40.55
C GLN A 591 15.79 -1.11 41.06
N GLU A 592 16.06 -1.90 42.11
CA GLU A 592 15.04 -2.77 42.70
C GLU A 592 13.82 -1.97 43.20
N HIS A 593 14.06 -0.87 43.92
CA HIS A 593 13.00 0.02 44.40
C HIS A 593 12.16 0.55 43.23
N TYR A 594 12.83 1.10 42.21
CA TYR A 594 12.16 1.61 41.03
C TYR A 594 11.33 0.53 40.31
N LEU A 595 11.92 -0.65 40.06
CA LEU A 595 11.22 -1.74 39.38
C LEU A 595 9.99 -2.20 40.15
N ARG A 596 10.07 -2.26 41.48
CA ARG A 596 8.95 -2.68 42.32
C ARG A 596 7.79 -1.69 42.23
N GLU A 597 8.08 -0.40 42.34
CA GLU A 597 7.07 0.65 42.23
C GLU A 597 6.51 0.75 40.80
N HIS A 598 7.36 0.58 39.79
CA HIS A 598 6.95 0.50 38.39
C HIS A 598 5.97 -0.65 38.14
N TYR A 599 6.30 -1.88 38.56
CA TYR A 599 5.42 -3.04 38.37
C TYR A 599 4.08 -2.89 39.08
N ARG A 600 4.06 -2.31 40.29
CA ARG A 600 2.82 -1.97 41.01
C ARG A 600 2.00 -0.94 40.26
N TRP A 601 2.65 0.11 39.76
CA TRP A 601 2.00 1.18 39.01
C TRP A 601 1.39 0.66 37.71
N VAL A 602 2.13 -0.13 36.92
CA VAL A 602 1.61 -0.75 35.68
C VAL A 602 0.42 -1.66 35.98
N ALA A 603 0.49 -2.48 37.04
CA ALA A 603 -0.61 -3.36 37.44
C ALA A 603 -1.86 -2.56 37.86
N ALA A 604 -1.68 -1.47 38.61
CA ALA A 604 -2.78 -0.64 39.12
C ALA A 604 -3.42 0.23 38.03
N LYS A 605 -2.62 0.87 37.19
CA LYS A 605 -3.08 1.87 36.21
C LYS A 605 -3.42 1.25 34.86
N ARG A 606 -2.86 0.08 34.55
CA ARG A 606 -2.97 -0.60 33.24
C ARG A 606 -2.55 0.30 32.07
N ILE A 607 -1.59 1.20 32.31
CA ILE A 607 -0.96 2.00 31.26
C ILE A 607 0.12 1.13 30.60
N PRO A 608 0.03 0.87 29.28
CA PRO A 608 1.04 0.05 28.63
C PRO A 608 2.41 0.69 28.71
N THR A 609 3.41 -0.10 29.08
CA THR A 609 4.75 0.40 29.35
C THR A 609 5.81 -0.55 28.82
N ILE A 610 6.85 0.02 28.23
CA ILE A 610 8.04 -0.67 27.77
C ILE A 610 9.18 -0.23 28.69
N LEU A 611 9.64 -1.17 29.52
CA LEU A 611 10.74 -0.93 30.45
C LEU A 611 12.07 -0.93 29.68
N PHE A 612 12.96 0.00 30.04
CA PHE A 612 14.33 0.07 29.52
C PHE A 612 15.31 -0.42 30.60
N GLU A 613 15.98 -1.57 30.44
CA GLU A 613 15.96 -2.50 29.29
C GLU A 613 16.24 -3.95 29.68
N ALA A 614 16.18 -4.88 28.71
CA ALA A 614 16.43 -6.30 28.97
C ALA A 614 17.85 -6.58 29.49
N PHE A 615 18.89 -6.19 28.76
CA PHE A 615 20.28 -6.55 29.06
C PHE A 615 21.15 -5.31 29.25
N ASP A 616 22.17 -5.41 30.10
CA ASP A 616 23.27 -4.45 30.07
C ASP A 616 24.03 -4.55 28.74
N GLU A 617 24.33 -3.40 28.14
CA GLU A 617 24.90 -3.31 26.80
C GLU A 617 26.20 -2.48 26.77
N ASN A 618 27.34 -3.17 26.80
CA ASN A 618 28.67 -2.52 26.85
C ASN A 618 29.04 -1.69 25.60
N TRP A 619 28.34 -1.88 24.49
CA TRP A 619 28.56 -1.09 23.27
C TRP A 619 27.95 0.32 23.36
N LYS A 620 27.00 0.55 24.26
CA LYS A 620 26.38 1.86 24.45
C LYS A 620 27.32 2.86 25.12
N GLY A 621 27.01 4.16 24.96
CA GLY A 621 27.79 5.23 25.58
C GLY A 621 29.22 5.36 25.02
N GLY A 622 29.41 5.15 23.72
CA GLY A 622 30.70 5.29 23.03
C GLY A 622 31.52 4.00 22.89
N GLY A 623 30.93 2.84 23.17
CA GLY A 623 31.56 1.53 22.97
C GLY A 623 32.44 1.06 24.12
N GLU A 624 33.14 -0.06 23.90
CA GLU A 624 33.97 -0.70 24.93
C GLU A 624 35.17 0.15 25.39
N LYS A 625 35.51 1.19 24.63
CA LYS A 625 36.62 2.11 24.94
C LYS A 625 36.25 3.18 25.96
N THR A 626 34.96 3.39 26.24
CA THR A 626 34.53 4.35 27.27
C THR A 626 34.55 3.72 28.66
N PRO A 627 34.66 4.51 29.74
CA PRO A 627 34.73 4.00 31.10
C PRO A 627 33.66 2.95 31.39
N ALA A 628 34.02 1.97 32.22
CA ALA A 628 33.12 0.87 32.56
C ALA A 628 31.84 1.37 33.25
N HIS A 629 31.88 2.52 33.91
CA HIS A 629 30.77 3.05 34.72
C HIS A 629 29.81 3.98 33.97
N VAL A 630 30.00 4.25 32.67
CA VAL A 630 29.08 5.09 31.89
C VAL A 630 27.66 4.52 31.96
N VAL A 631 26.68 5.34 32.36
CA VAL A 631 25.30 4.94 32.66
C VAL A 631 24.66 4.09 31.57
N GLU A 632 24.90 4.42 30.31
CA GLU A 632 24.28 3.75 29.15
C GLU A 632 24.55 2.25 29.09
N LYS A 633 25.57 1.75 29.81
CA LYS A 633 25.92 0.32 29.88
C LYS A 633 25.14 -0.45 30.96
N HIS A 634 24.37 0.23 31.82
CA HIS A 634 23.90 -0.32 33.10
C HIS A 634 22.38 -0.24 33.35
N TRP A 635 21.58 -0.16 32.29
CA TRP A 635 20.11 -0.11 32.38
C TRP A 635 19.45 -1.48 32.49
N GLY A 636 20.17 -2.56 32.13
CA GLY A 636 19.64 -3.90 32.04
C GLY A 636 19.06 -4.40 33.36
N VAL A 637 17.99 -5.18 33.26
CA VAL A 637 17.50 -6.04 34.36
C VAL A 637 18.27 -7.37 34.43
N PHE A 638 18.89 -7.76 33.32
CA PHE A 638 19.92 -8.78 33.23
C PHE A 638 21.29 -8.13 33.00
N ASP A 639 22.35 -8.76 33.49
CA ASP A 639 23.72 -8.35 33.21
C ASP A 639 24.17 -8.73 31.77
N THR A 640 25.38 -8.32 31.40
CA THR A 640 25.97 -8.61 30.07
C THR A 640 26.12 -10.11 29.78
N GLN A 641 26.09 -10.97 30.81
CA GLN A 641 26.13 -12.43 30.72
C GLN A 641 24.74 -13.08 30.76
N ARG A 642 23.67 -12.29 30.64
CA ARG A 642 22.26 -12.74 30.66
C ARG A 642 21.85 -13.33 32.01
N ARG A 643 22.56 -12.99 33.09
CA ARG A 643 22.18 -13.38 34.46
C ARG A 643 21.29 -12.30 35.05
N PRO A 644 20.16 -12.63 35.70
CA PRO A 644 19.28 -11.62 36.28
C PRO A 644 20.03 -10.89 37.39
N LYS A 645 19.98 -9.55 37.38
CA LYS A 645 20.46 -8.76 38.52
C LYS A 645 19.60 -9.07 39.75
N SER A 646 20.15 -8.89 40.95
CA SER A 646 19.39 -9.16 42.19
C SER A 646 18.12 -8.32 42.29
N SER A 647 18.14 -7.10 41.73
CA SER A 647 16.99 -6.22 41.56
C SER A 647 15.84 -6.92 40.83
N PHE A 648 16.09 -7.46 39.64
CA PHE A 648 15.07 -8.14 38.86
C PHE A 648 14.69 -9.50 39.45
N ALA A 649 15.64 -10.23 40.02
CA ALA A 649 15.35 -11.48 40.72
C ALA A 649 14.36 -11.27 41.88
N ALA A 650 14.38 -10.11 42.55
CA ALA A 650 13.38 -9.75 43.56
C ALA A 650 11.99 -9.55 42.94
N ILE A 651 11.90 -8.91 41.77
CA ILE A 651 10.63 -8.73 41.03
C ILE A 651 10.06 -10.05 40.56
N VAL A 652 10.91 -10.97 40.06
CA VAL A 652 10.49 -12.33 39.70
C VAL A 652 9.87 -13.07 40.90
N ARG A 653 10.46 -12.90 42.09
CA ARG A 653 9.94 -13.47 43.35
C ARG A 653 8.64 -12.83 43.86
N GLU A 654 8.32 -11.61 43.43
CA GLU A 654 7.10 -10.93 43.88
C GLU A 654 5.95 -11.06 42.87
N PHE A 655 6.24 -10.94 41.57
CA PHE A 655 5.21 -10.79 40.53
C PHE A 655 5.03 -12.03 39.64
N TYR A 656 6.03 -12.93 39.57
CA TYR A 656 6.01 -14.06 38.63
C TYR A 656 5.92 -15.43 39.31
N SER A 657 6.23 -15.53 40.60
CA SER A 657 6.26 -16.81 41.35
C SER A 657 4.90 -17.29 41.84
N ALA A 658 3.83 -16.55 41.52
CA ALA A 658 2.44 -16.96 41.71
C ALA A 658 1.80 -17.53 40.43
N GLN A 659 2.54 -17.64 39.31
CA GLN A 659 2.05 -18.35 38.13
C GLN A 659 2.35 -19.86 38.29
N PRO A 660 1.33 -20.72 38.21
CA PRO A 660 1.48 -22.17 38.39
C PRO A 660 2.40 -22.83 37.36
#